data_AF-A0A8J6B2D5-F1
#
_entry.id   AF-A0A8J6B2D5-F1
#
_cell.length_a   1.000
_cell.length_b   1.000
_cell.length_c   1.000
_cell.angle_alpha   90.00
_cell.angle_beta   90.00
_cell.angle_gamma   90.00
#
_symmetry.space_group_name_H-M   'P 1'
#
loop_
_entity.id
_entity.type
_entity.pdbx_description
1 polymer ?
#
loop_
_entity_poly.entity_id
_entity_poly.type
_entity_poly.pdbx_seq_one_letter_code
_entity_poly.pdbx_strand_id
1 'polypeptide(L)'
;MDLQRILEYKQLIDKLQDEAEEAALKLDSENERTRALKSHTKSVEQELQNCNKLQMETDAEIARIEETVGVLSAETEAEQKEIVKVEAKTEQSIQQLNEHQNSLRGIQAKIATQTEQLGLSQEAYEQWSLVIKQKSDDAAAQMSYMKTDEAKLKELQTKIDHNDREKEALREGLATDVSLTRTKQTIVNRLAEEFSEERQAVIRRHAELEDLAQTMARKDADIEEERAETEEETQLDDALRIRMNEDEEALRLNRLAEKEVTHQETVSLGTLETVRQSRIEDERAREERQRQNALVRSGIGAGEKEGRTWQTQTAKTNQETLAASAKRDGVQKEIEAIKLAANTLVTKERSVAERQAEIKKRYDETVELQAAAKAEQRALDEQRMKQRDLRDAKISEERSLNTDISGAQSMLRNLTSSVRDKDAEQQKLVRKLYSVNFEVQKLQRRLERAQGHRTAEEKTALNDKIASLEASLAERKAEFKLLQQQETSQARTQAADRKELDMLRARLDEASTHRSELELVTSTCEQEKLKMQTLRNDERVRVDQMRVEVAKKTELVSVALNKSFYWENKLAQTELTRAEQLMNVKMLVDETESNVRTLREEHSRITNEVNRQQLVNANLRKKLEVRQSKMGVDEDGKPLDQTTIIGRAALEKQRLEEEGSALHEKIEARRAEVTKYEKMVEAFKSANAAAKAKNRGGHSAQTEELRQSLRADVDALEATQSRLTKENRSMREAAKFNNQQLSSISAQLDVKMAEERQLGADLDDLKAKRRSELVKANTAVAAASEEFSRVMQVSDKMPETVGRYVVSNQCMAVLRSVASDAEKLQLDKGSHDRLVAATTVE
;
A
#
# COMPACT_ATOMS: atom_id res chain seq x y z
N MET A 1 -69.45 -204.69 -33.75
CA MET A 1 -68.83 -203.81 -32.71
C MET A 1 -68.81 -202.34 -33.14
N ASP A 2 -69.47 -201.99 -34.25
CA ASP A 2 -68.93 -200.99 -35.17
C ASP A 2 -69.49 -199.58 -34.91
N LEU A 3 -70.71 -199.50 -34.36
CA LEU A 3 -71.28 -198.24 -33.86
C LEU A 3 -70.40 -197.57 -32.78
N GLN A 4 -69.73 -198.36 -31.94
CA GLN A 4 -69.01 -197.83 -30.78
C GLN A 4 -67.75 -197.06 -31.22
N ARG A 5 -67.02 -197.58 -32.22
CA ARG A 5 -65.86 -196.90 -32.81
C ARG A 5 -66.22 -195.77 -33.78
N ILE A 6 -67.35 -195.84 -34.47
CA ILE A 6 -67.85 -194.69 -35.24
C ILE A 6 -68.18 -193.54 -34.29
N LEU A 7 -68.68 -193.81 -33.07
CA LEU A 7 -68.86 -192.81 -32.03
C LEU A 7 -67.53 -192.25 -31.52
N GLU A 8 -66.52 -193.09 -31.27
CA GLU A 8 -65.16 -192.66 -30.88
C GLU A 8 -64.53 -191.76 -31.95
N TYR A 9 -64.58 -192.15 -33.23
CA TYR A 9 -64.06 -191.34 -34.34
C TYR A 9 -64.84 -190.04 -34.51
N LYS A 10 -66.17 -190.05 -34.33
CA LYS A 10 -66.94 -188.80 -34.39
C LYS A 10 -66.59 -187.89 -33.22
N GLN A 11 -66.51 -188.39 -31.99
CA GLN A 11 -66.07 -187.60 -30.83
C GLN A 11 -64.63 -187.08 -30.98
N LEU A 12 -63.76 -187.77 -31.74
CA LEU A 12 -62.42 -187.27 -32.08
C LEU A 12 -62.46 -186.18 -33.16
N ILE A 13 -63.32 -186.32 -34.17
CA ILE A 13 -63.52 -185.29 -35.21
C ILE A 13 -64.16 -184.04 -34.59
N ASP A 14 -65.24 -184.19 -33.84
CA ASP A 14 -65.95 -183.09 -33.15
C ASP A 14 -64.95 -182.32 -32.26
N LYS A 15 -64.10 -183.01 -31.48
CA LYS A 15 -63.01 -182.37 -30.70
C LYS A 15 -61.95 -181.68 -31.54
N LEU A 16 -61.52 -182.27 -32.66
CA LEU A 16 -60.55 -181.64 -33.56
C LEU A 16 -61.15 -180.44 -34.30
N GLN A 17 -62.48 -180.38 -34.44
CA GLN A 17 -63.19 -179.19 -34.90
C GLN A 17 -63.27 -178.13 -33.80
N ASP A 18 -63.65 -178.49 -32.56
CA ASP A 18 -63.63 -177.58 -31.41
C ASP A 18 -62.23 -176.96 -31.19
N GLU A 19 -61.17 -177.78 -31.23
CA GLU A 19 -59.77 -177.34 -31.11
C GLU A 19 -59.34 -176.44 -32.29
N ALA A 20 -59.83 -176.71 -33.50
CA ALA A 20 -59.55 -175.88 -34.68
C ALA A 20 -60.31 -174.54 -34.66
N GLU A 21 -61.56 -174.52 -34.19
CA GLU A 21 -62.34 -173.29 -34.03
C GLU A 21 -61.80 -172.43 -32.88
N GLU A 22 -61.41 -173.03 -31.75
CA GLU A 22 -60.75 -172.30 -30.66
C GLU A 22 -59.38 -171.75 -31.09
N ALA A 23 -58.61 -172.51 -31.90
CA ALA A 23 -57.37 -172.03 -32.50
C ALA A 23 -57.59 -170.90 -33.52
N ALA A 24 -58.65 -170.97 -34.32
CA ALA A 24 -59.01 -169.90 -35.26
C ALA A 24 -59.43 -168.62 -34.54
N LEU A 25 -60.27 -168.71 -33.49
CA LEU A 25 -60.67 -167.57 -32.66
C LEU A 25 -59.46 -166.93 -31.96
N LYS A 26 -58.52 -167.73 -31.45
CA LYS A 26 -57.25 -167.24 -30.89
C LYS A 26 -56.42 -166.52 -31.96
N LEU A 27 -56.27 -167.12 -33.15
CA LEU A 27 -55.53 -166.54 -34.28
C LEU A 27 -56.14 -165.20 -34.73
N ASP A 28 -57.46 -165.11 -34.83
CA ASP A 28 -58.14 -163.86 -35.21
C ASP A 28 -58.06 -162.79 -34.11
N SER A 29 -58.16 -163.16 -32.84
CA SER A 29 -57.95 -162.19 -31.74
C SER A 29 -56.52 -161.62 -31.74
N GLU A 30 -55.50 -162.43 -32.02
CA GLU A 30 -54.12 -161.96 -32.17
C GLU A 30 -53.87 -161.24 -33.50
N ASN A 31 -54.60 -161.55 -34.57
CA ASN A 31 -54.60 -160.77 -35.82
C ASN A 31 -55.20 -159.37 -35.59
N GLU A 32 -56.31 -159.26 -34.87
CA GLU A 32 -56.93 -157.97 -34.51
C GLU A 32 -56.03 -157.17 -33.57
N ARG A 33 -55.47 -157.80 -32.53
CA ARG A 33 -54.45 -157.20 -31.66
C ARG A 33 -53.24 -156.70 -32.48
N THR A 34 -52.77 -157.49 -33.43
CA THR A 34 -51.65 -157.12 -34.32
C THR A 34 -52.02 -155.96 -35.26
N ARG A 35 -53.27 -155.88 -35.76
CA ARG A 35 -53.77 -154.73 -36.53
C ARG A 35 -53.86 -153.48 -35.67
N ALA A 36 -54.41 -153.58 -34.46
CA ALA A 36 -54.51 -152.48 -33.51
C ALA A 36 -53.13 -151.94 -33.11
N LEU A 37 -52.19 -152.84 -32.78
CA LEU A 37 -50.80 -152.47 -32.48
C LEU A 37 -50.12 -151.80 -33.69
N LYS A 38 -50.27 -152.33 -34.92
CA LYS A 38 -49.73 -151.69 -36.14
C LYS A 38 -50.36 -150.34 -36.47
N SER A 39 -51.62 -150.10 -36.06
CA SER A 39 -52.24 -148.78 -36.15
C SER A 39 -51.70 -147.82 -35.09
N HIS A 40 -51.49 -148.31 -33.87
CA HIS A 40 -50.92 -147.54 -32.77
C HIS A 40 -49.45 -147.18 -33.00
N THR A 41 -48.60 -148.10 -33.49
CA THR A 41 -47.21 -147.77 -33.83
C THR A 41 -47.14 -146.71 -34.93
N LYS A 42 -47.97 -146.81 -35.98
CA LYS A 42 -48.08 -145.74 -36.99
C LYS A 42 -48.51 -144.40 -36.41
N SER A 43 -49.45 -144.39 -35.46
CA SER A 43 -49.85 -143.16 -34.78
C SER A 43 -48.71 -142.56 -33.96
N VAL A 44 -47.96 -143.40 -33.23
CA VAL A 44 -46.79 -142.98 -32.43
C VAL A 44 -45.63 -142.54 -33.34
N GLU A 45 -45.38 -143.22 -34.45
CA GLU A 45 -44.42 -142.81 -35.49
C GLU A 45 -44.80 -141.45 -36.09
N GLN A 46 -46.09 -141.21 -36.34
CA GLN A 46 -46.58 -139.92 -36.83
C GLN A 46 -46.44 -138.81 -35.78
N GLU A 47 -46.79 -139.06 -34.52
CA GLU A 47 -46.59 -138.04 -33.47
C GLU A 47 -45.11 -137.80 -33.14
N LEU A 48 -44.25 -138.82 -33.21
CA LEU A 48 -42.79 -138.62 -33.13
C LEU A 48 -42.28 -137.76 -34.31
N GLN A 49 -42.81 -137.96 -35.52
CA GLN A 49 -42.49 -137.09 -36.66
C GLN A 49 -43.04 -135.67 -36.48
N ASN A 50 -44.19 -135.48 -35.83
CA ASN A 50 -44.74 -134.16 -35.51
C ASN A 50 -43.89 -133.45 -34.46
N CYS A 51 -43.56 -134.12 -33.35
CA CYS A 51 -42.69 -133.59 -32.29
C CYS A 51 -41.29 -133.24 -32.82
N ASN A 52 -40.69 -134.10 -33.65
CA ASN A 52 -39.37 -133.83 -34.24
C ASN A 52 -39.41 -132.60 -35.18
N LYS A 53 -40.47 -132.41 -35.97
CA LYS A 53 -40.64 -131.19 -36.78
C LYS A 53 -40.77 -129.95 -35.91
N LEU A 54 -41.64 -130.01 -34.90
CA LEU A 54 -41.85 -128.90 -33.97
C LEU A 54 -40.55 -128.52 -33.24
N GLN A 55 -39.75 -129.51 -32.83
CA GLN A 55 -38.44 -129.27 -32.24
C GLN A 55 -37.48 -128.60 -33.24
N MET A 56 -37.40 -129.08 -34.48
CA MET A 56 -36.57 -128.44 -35.52
C MET A 56 -37.03 -127.02 -35.85
N GLU A 57 -38.33 -126.73 -35.77
CA GLU A 57 -38.89 -125.38 -35.92
C GLU A 57 -38.53 -124.49 -34.72
N THR A 58 -38.62 -124.98 -33.47
CA THR A 58 -38.19 -124.21 -32.29
C THR A 58 -36.68 -123.99 -32.24
N ASP A 59 -35.87 -124.98 -32.63
CA ASP A 59 -34.40 -124.85 -32.67
C ASP A 59 -33.99 -123.81 -33.73
N ALA A 60 -34.69 -123.76 -34.88
CA ALA A 60 -34.50 -122.74 -35.91
C ALA A 60 -34.99 -121.34 -35.50
N GLU A 61 -36.01 -121.23 -34.65
CA GLU A 61 -36.46 -119.95 -34.11
C GLU A 61 -35.55 -119.43 -32.98
N ILE A 62 -35.05 -120.32 -32.11
CA ILE A 62 -34.00 -120.00 -31.12
C ILE A 62 -32.75 -119.45 -31.81
N ALA A 63 -32.26 -120.12 -32.87
CA ALA A 63 -31.08 -119.65 -33.63
C ALA A 63 -31.27 -118.24 -34.23
N ARG A 64 -32.48 -117.90 -34.70
CA ARG A 64 -32.81 -116.54 -35.17
C ARG A 64 -32.83 -115.53 -34.02
N ILE A 65 -33.37 -115.91 -32.86
CA ILE A 65 -33.38 -115.06 -31.67
C ILE A 65 -31.93 -114.78 -31.23
N GLU A 66 -31.06 -115.80 -31.17
CA GLU A 66 -29.64 -115.64 -30.86
C GLU A 66 -28.92 -114.74 -31.88
N GLU A 67 -29.20 -114.87 -33.18
CA GLU A 67 -28.67 -113.96 -34.21
C GLU A 67 -29.11 -112.51 -33.98
N THR A 68 -30.41 -112.26 -33.72
CA THR A 68 -30.91 -110.89 -33.45
C THR A 68 -30.37 -110.29 -32.15
N VAL A 69 -30.21 -111.08 -31.09
CA VAL A 69 -29.57 -110.64 -29.84
C VAL A 69 -28.08 -110.34 -30.07
N GLY A 70 -27.41 -111.13 -30.91
CA GLY A 70 -26.05 -110.86 -31.38
C GLY A 70 -25.93 -109.48 -32.05
N VAL A 71 -26.78 -109.19 -33.03
CA VAL A 71 -26.83 -107.89 -33.72
C VAL A 71 -27.07 -106.74 -32.74
N LEU A 72 -28.10 -106.84 -31.89
CA LEU A 72 -28.44 -105.80 -30.90
C LEU A 72 -27.31 -105.58 -29.87
N SER A 73 -26.58 -106.63 -29.49
CA SER A 73 -25.41 -106.49 -28.61
C SER A 73 -24.24 -105.75 -29.29
N ALA A 74 -24.02 -106.00 -30.59
CA ALA A 74 -23.01 -105.28 -31.37
C ALA A 74 -23.38 -103.82 -31.61
N GLU A 75 -24.67 -103.52 -31.83
CA GLU A 75 -25.19 -102.15 -31.97
C GLU A 75 -25.06 -101.37 -30.66
N THR A 76 -25.51 -101.92 -29.52
CA THR A 76 -25.35 -101.26 -28.21
C THR A 76 -23.88 -101.09 -27.81
N GLU A 77 -22.99 -102.02 -28.15
CA GLU A 77 -21.55 -101.83 -28.01
C GLU A 77 -21.00 -100.70 -28.90
N ALA A 78 -21.54 -100.51 -30.10
CA ALA A 78 -21.13 -99.43 -31.00
C ALA A 78 -21.61 -98.05 -30.50
N GLU A 79 -22.86 -97.96 -30.05
CA GLU A 79 -23.42 -96.76 -29.41
C GLU A 79 -22.63 -96.38 -28.15
N GLN A 80 -22.32 -97.33 -27.28
CA GLN A 80 -21.52 -97.08 -26.07
C GLN A 80 -20.11 -96.55 -26.42
N LYS A 81 -19.49 -97.07 -27.49
CA LYS A 81 -18.20 -96.58 -28.01
C LYS A 81 -18.31 -95.21 -28.72
N GLU A 82 -19.51 -94.77 -29.11
CA GLU A 82 -19.75 -93.42 -29.62
C GLU A 82 -20.03 -92.43 -28.48
N ILE A 83 -20.82 -92.82 -27.46
CA ILE A 83 -21.05 -92.03 -26.24
C ILE A 83 -19.72 -91.62 -25.61
N VAL A 84 -18.81 -92.58 -25.37
CA VAL A 84 -17.47 -92.28 -24.78
C VAL A 84 -16.63 -91.35 -25.67
N LYS A 85 -16.77 -91.41 -27.00
CA LYS A 85 -16.10 -90.47 -27.93
C LYS A 85 -16.73 -89.08 -27.90
N VAL A 86 -18.03 -88.97 -27.62
CA VAL A 86 -18.72 -87.68 -27.44
C VAL A 86 -18.33 -87.07 -26.10
N GLU A 87 -18.35 -87.85 -25.01
CA GLU A 87 -17.92 -87.45 -23.67
C GLU A 87 -16.50 -86.86 -23.70
N ALA A 88 -15.52 -87.60 -24.25
CA ALA A 88 -14.14 -87.12 -24.39
C ALA A 88 -14.01 -85.81 -25.20
N LYS A 89 -14.85 -85.60 -26.24
CA LYS A 89 -14.91 -84.33 -26.98
C LYS A 89 -15.52 -83.20 -26.14
N THR A 90 -16.53 -83.49 -25.32
CA THR A 90 -17.10 -82.50 -24.40
C THR A 90 -16.12 -82.10 -23.31
N GLU A 91 -15.34 -83.04 -22.75
CA GLU A 91 -14.27 -82.73 -21.79
C GLU A 91 -13.18 -81.85 -22.40
N GLN A 92 -12.71 -82.17 -23.63
CA GLN A 92 -11.77 -81.31 -24.36
C GLN A 92 -12.35 -79.90 -24.62
N SER A 93 -13.63 -79.81 -24.97
CA SER A 93 -14.31 -78.54 -25.19
C SER A 93 -14.43 -77.72 -23.89
N ILE A 94 -14.68 -78.37 -22.76
CA ILE A 94 -14.71 -77.75 -21.42
C ILE A 94 -13.31 -77.29 -21.00
N GLN A 95 -12.26 -78.07 -21.26
CA GLN A 95 -10.87 -77.68 -21.00
C GLN A 95 -10.49 -76.43 -21.82
N GLN A 96 -10.75 -76.42 -23.13
CA GLN A 96 -10.52 -75.25 -23.98
C GLN A 96 -11.33 -74.03 -23.53
N LEU A 97 -12.59 -74.21 -23.12
CA LEU A 97 -13.42 -73.12 -22.59
C LEU A 97 -12.84 -72.55 -21.29
N ASN A 98 -12.33 -73.39 -20.39
CA ASN A 98 -11.63 -72.96 -19.16
C ASN A 98 -10.31 -72.24 -19.46
N GLU A 99 -9.52 -72.71 -20.43
CA GLU A 99 -8.30 -72.02 -20.88
C GLU A 99 -8.62 -70.63 -21.47
N HIS A 100 -9.62 -70.55 -22.35
CA HIS A 100 -10.11 -69.28 -22.89
C HIS A 100 -10.66 -68.36 -21.80
N GLN A 101 -11.41 -68.88 -20.81
CA GLN A 101 -11.93 -68.09 -19.70
C GLN A 101 -10.81 -67.56 -18.79
N ASN A 102 -9.78 -68.35 -18.52
CA ASN A 102 -8.62 -67.92 -17.74
C ASN A 102 -7.76 -66.90 -18.51
N SER A 103 -7.57 -67.09 -19.82
CA SER A 103 -6.93 -66.09 -20.70
C SER A 103 -7.72 -64.78 -20.72
N LEU A 104 -9.05 -64.85 -20.86
CA LEU A 104 -9.94 -63.69 -20.85
C LEU A 104 -9.94 -62.95 -19.51
N ARG A 105 -9.91 -63.67 -18.38
CA ARG A 105 -9.68 -63.08 -17.04
C ARG A 105 -8.32 -62.38 -16.95
N GLY A 106 -7.26 -62.98 -17.49
CA GLY A 106 -5.93 -62.36 -17.55
C GLY A 106 -5.88 -61.10 -18.43
N ILE A 107 -6.65 -61.07 -19.51
CA ILE A 107 -6.84 -59.89 -20.37
C ILE A 107 -7.66 -58.82 -19.64
N GLN A 108 -8.76 -59.19 -18.98
CA GLN A 108 -9.56 -58.26 -18.16
C GLN A 108 -8.74 -57.61 -17.04
N ALA A 109 -7.90 -58.38 -16.35
CA ALA A 109 -7.00 -57.85 -15.32
C ALA A 109 -5.97 -56.85 -15.91
N LYS A 110 -5.41 -57.14 -17.09
CA LYS A 110 -4.51 -56.21 -17.81
C LYS A 110 -5.25 -54.95 -18.26
N ILE A 111 -6.48 -55.06 -18.77
CA ILE A 111 -7.30 -53.90 -19.15
C ILE A 111 -7.60 -53.05 -17.91
N ALA A 112 -7.92 -53.65 -16.77
CA ALA A 112 -8.14 -52.93 -15.52
C ALA A 112 -6.90 -52.13 -15.10
N THR A 113 -5.71 -52.75 -15.05
CA THR A 113 -4.47 -52.04 -14.69
C THR A 113 -4.05 -50.99 -15.71
N GLN A 114 -4.33 -51.19 -17.00
CA GLN A 114 -4.12 -50.16 -18.02
C GLN A 114 -5.11 -49.00 -17.91
N THR A 115 -6.35 -49.26 -17.49
CA THR A 115 -7.37 -48.23 -17.28
C THR A 115 -7.03 -47.38 -16.03
N GLU A 116 -6.56 -48.03 -14.96
CA GLU A 116 -6.03 -47.38 -13.76
C GLU A 116 -4.80 -46.52 -14.08
N GLN A 117 -3.83 -47.05 -14.86
CA GLN A 117 -2.68 -46.28 -15.33
C GLN A 117 -3.06 -45.09 -16.22
N LEU A 118 -4.07 -45.24 -17.08
CA LEU A 118 -4.60 -44.15 -17.89
C LEU A 118 -5.26 -43.07 -17.01
N GLY A 119 -6.07 -43.46 -16.02
CA GLY A 119 -6.66 -42.54 -15.04
C GLY A 119 -5.60 -41.75 -14.28
N LEU A 120 -4.62 -42.43 -13.67
CA LEU A 120 -3.49 -41.78 -12.98
C LEU A 120 -2.68 -40.86 -13.91
N SER A 121 -2.53 -41.22 -15.19
CA SER A 121 -1.86 -40.35 -16.17
C SER A 121 -2.69 -39.11 -16.51
N GLN A 122 -4.02 -39.25 -16.60
CA GLN A 122 -4.95 -38.15 -16.86
C GLN A 122 -5.00 -37.18 -15.66
N GLU A 123 -5.15 -37.70 -14.44
CA GLU A 123 -5.07 -36.90 -13.20
C GLU A 123 -3.76 -36.11 -13.13
N ALA A 124 -2.63 -36.73 -13.49
CA ALA A 124 -1.35 -36.05 -13.57
C ALA A 124 -1.34 -34.95 -14.66
N TYR A 125 -1.85 -35.21 -15.87
CA TYR A 125 -1.97 -34.18 -16.92
C TYR A 125 -2.88 -33.02 -16.51
N GLU A 126 -3.98 -33.29 -15.81
CA GLU A 126 -4.90 -32.28 -15.30
C GLU A 126 -4.27 -31.44 -14.20
N GLN A 127 -3.53 -32.04 -13.27
CA GLN A 127 -2.74 -31.32 -12.27
C GLN A 127 -1.63 -30.47 -12.92
N TRP A 128 -0.89 -30.99 -13.91
CA TRP A 128 0.08 -30.19 -14.66
C TRP A 128 -0.59 -29.06 -15.45
N SER A 129 -1.77 -29.28 -16.04
CA SER A 129 -2.56 -28.24 -16.70
C SER A 129 -3.00 -27.15 -15.73
N LEU A 130 -3.45 -27.53 -14.52
CA LEU A 130 -3.83 -26.60 -13.46
C LEU A 130 -2.63 -25.76 -13.00
N VAL A 131 -1.47 -26.39 -12.76
CA VAL A 131 -0.24 -25.70 -12.37
C VAL A 131 0.25 -24.75 -13.47
N ILE A 132 0.14 -25.14 -14.75
CA ILE A 132 0.48 -24.27 -15.89
C ILE A 132 -0.47 -23.07 -15.96
N LYS A 133 -1.79 -23.26 -15.76
CA LYS A 133 -2.77 -22.16 -15.69
C LYS A 133 -2.47 -21.23 -14.54
N GLN A 134 -2.33 -21.76 -13.32
CA GLN A 134 -1.96 -20.99 -12.12
C GLN A 134 -0.67 -20.19 -12.33
N LYS A 135 0.37 -20.77 -12.96
CA LYS A 135 1.62 -20.05 -13.28
C LYS A 135 1.46 -19.01 -14.38
N SER A 136 0.56 -19.21 -15.34
CA SER A 136 0.18 -18.18 -16.33
C SER A 136 -0.58 -17.02 -15.67
N ASP A 137 -1.47 -17.32 -14.74
CA ASP A 137 -2.29 -16.32 -14.03
C ASP A 137 -1.44 -15.54 -13.02
N ASP A 138 -0.53 -16.21 -12.29
CA ASP A 138 0.53 -15.59 -11.49
C ASP A 138 1.36 -14.62 -12.34
N ALA A 139 1.83 -15.07 -13.51
CA ALA A 139 2.64 -14.24 -14.41
C ALA A 139 1.84 -13.06 -14.99
N ALA A 140 0.56 -13.25 -15.32
CA ALA A 140 -0.33 -12.18 -15.76
C ALA A 140 -0.58 -11.15 -14.65
N ALA A 141 -0.75 -11.61 -13.40
CA ALA A 141 -0.87 -10.74 -12.24
C ALA A 141 0.43 -9.97 -11.96
N GLN A 142 1.60 -10.63 -12.01
CA GLN A 142 2.91 -9.98 -11.90
C GLN A 142 3.11 -8.92 -12.99
N MET A 143 2.81 -9.24 -14.26
CA MET A 143 2.86 -8.27 -15.37
C MET A 143 1.86 -7.12 -15.21
N SER A 144 0.73 -7.33 -14.54
CA SER A 144 -0.21 -6.27 -14.17
C SER A 144 0.37 -5.36 -13.09
N TYR A 145 0.93 -5.94 -12.01
CA TYR A 145 1.58 -5.18 -10.95
C TYR A 145 2.77 -4.37 -11.49
N MET A 146 3.65 -4.98 -12.28
CA MET A 146 4.76 -4.30 -12.96
C MET A 146 4.27 -3.11 -13.81
N LYS A 147 3.17 -3.25 -14.55
CA LYS A 147 2.57 -2.13 -15.31
C LYS A 147 2.03 -1.03 -14.39
N THR A 148 1.41 -1.37 -13.26
CA THR A 148 0.94 -0.36 -12.29
C THR A 148 2.10 0.34 -11.57
N ASP A 149 3.20 -0.37 -11.32
CA ASP A 149 4.38 0.20 -10.67
C ASP A 149 5.23 1.01 -11.65
N GLU A 150 5.34 0.61 -12.92
CA GLU A 150 5.83 1.46 -14.01
C GLU A 150 5.01 2.76 -14.12
N ALA A 151 3.67 2.68 -14.00
CA ALA A 151 2.81 3.86 -14.05
C ALA A 151 3.05 4.79 -12.84
N LYS A 152 3.15 4.24 -11.62
CA LYS A 152 3.52 5.00 -10.41
C LYS A 152 4.93 5.60 -10.52
N LEU A 153 5.90 4.87 -11.07
CA LEU A 153 7.27 5.36 -11.28
C LEU A 153 7.28 6.53 -12.28
N LYS A 154 6.51 6.44 -13.37
CA LYS A 154 6.33 7.55 -14.34
C LYS A 154 5.63 8.75 -13.70
N GLU A 155 4.63 8.53 -12.86
CA GLU A 155 3.95 9.61 -12.08
C GLU A 155 4.88 10.26 -11.05
N LEU A 156 5.68 9.47 -10.33
CA LEU A 156 6.66 9.97 -9.38
C LEU A 156 7.78 10.73 -10.08
N GLN A 157 8.24 10.25 -11.25
CA GLN A 157 9.20 10.97 -12.08
C GLN A 157 8.63 12.31 -12.55
N THR A 158 7.40 12.37 -13.06
CA THR A 158 6.81 13.66 -13.47
C THR A 158 6.59 14.61 -12.30
N LYS A 159 6.39 14.12 -11.07
CA LYS A 159 6.38 14.92 -9.84
C LYS A 159 7.77 15.41 -9.43
N ILE A 160 8.81 14.60 -9.58
CA ILE A 160 10.21 15.03 -9.38
C ILE A 160 10.56 16.13 -10.41
N ASP A 161 10.32 15.88 -11.70
CA ASP A 161 10.52 16.85 -12.77
C ASP A 161 9.74 18.15 -12.56
N HIS A 162 8.55 18.09 -11.94
CA HIS A 162 7.73 19.25 -11.60
C HIS A 162 8.35 20.04 -10.43
N ASN A 163 8.70 19.34 -9.34
CA ASN A 163 9.30 19.95 -8.16
C ASN A 163 10.67 20.58 -8.47
N ASP A 164 11.49 19.96 -9.32
CA ASP A 164 12.77 20.53 -9.75
C ASP A 164 12.58 21.76 -10.66
N ARG A 165 11.54 21.80 -11.50
CA ARG A 165 11.17 23.02 -12.25
C ARG A 165 10.69 24.15 -11.33
N GLU A 166 9.87 23.86 -10.32
CA GLU A 166 9.42 24.87 -9.34
C GLU A 166 10.59 25.40 -8.50
N LYS A 167 11.48 24.51 -8.07
CA LYS A 167 12.72 24.82 -7.35
C LYS A 167 13.67 25.69 -8.18
N GLU A 168 13.79 25.44 -9.49
CA GLU A 168 14.61 26.29 -10.36
C GLU A 168 13.94 27.64 -10.62
N ALA A 169 12.61 27.70 -10.83
CA ALA A 169 11.88 28.96 -10.92
C ALA A 169 11.97 29.81 -9.63
N LEU A 170 11.97 29.17 -8.45
CA LEU A 170 12.21 29.82 -7.16
C LEU A 170 13.67 30.30 -7.01
N ARG A 171 14.64 29.59 -7.58
CA ARG A 171 16.06 30.02 -7.63
C ARG A 171 16.25 31.21 -8.56
N GLU A 172 15.63 31.20 -9.75
CA GLU A 172 15.63 32.32 -10.69
C GLU A 172 14.95 33.55 -10.05
N GLY A 173 13.78 33.37 -9.43
CA GLY A 173 13.10 34.41 -8.66
C GLY A 173 14.00 35.01 -7.59
N LEU A 174 14.58 34.18 -6.71
CA LEU A 174 15.51 34.62 -5.67
C LEU A 174 16.75 35.33 -6.25
N ALA A 175 17.29 34.86 -7.37
CA ALA A 175 18.40 35.52 -8.05
C ALA A 175 18.00 36.91 -8.59
N THR A 176 16.79 37.05 -9.16
CA THR A 176 16.27 38.37 -9.56
C THR A 176 16.06 39.29 -8.36
N ASP A 177 15.48 38.82 -7.25
CA ASP A 177 15.30 39.61 -6.02
C ASP A 177 16.62 40.02 -5.38
N VAL A 178 17.63 39.15 -5.37
CA VAL A 178 18.99 39.48 -4.93
C VAL A 178 19.61 40.54 -5.85
N SER A 179 19.42 40.45 -7.18
CA SER A 179 19.91 41.48 -8.11
C SER A 179 19.18 42.83 -7.96
N LEU A 180 17.87 42.81 -7.71
CA LEU A 180 17.04 43.99 -7.43
C LEU A 180 17.39 44.63 -6.10
N THR A 181 17.70 43.82 -5.08
CA THR A 181 18.16 44.30 -3.77
C THR A 181 19.56 44.90 -3.88
N ARG A 182 20.47 44.27 -4.62
CA ARG A 182 21.82 44.77 -4.86
C ARG A 182 21.82 46.08 -5.66
N THR A 183 20.99 46.20 -6.69
CA THR A 183 20.85 47.45 -7.46
C THR A 183 20.19 48.56 -6.64
N LYS A 184 19.17 48.25 -5.83
CA LYS A 184 18.62 49.20 -4.83
C LYS A 184 19.70 49.65 -3.84
N GLN A 185 20.56 48.75 -3.35
CA GLN A 185 21.67 49.09 -2.47
C GLN A 185 22.69 50.00 -3.15
N THR A 186 23.05 49.74 -4.42
CA THR A 186 23.90 50.65 -5.22
C THR A 186 23.27 52.03 -5.37
N ILE A 187 21.95 52.11 -5.60
CA ILE A 187 21.22 53.39 -5.69
C ILE A 187 21.22 54.12 -4.33
N VAL A 188 20.99 53.42 -3.21
CA VAL A 188 21.04 54.01 -1.87
C VAL A 188 22.44 54.51 -1.50
N ASN A 189 23.49 53.74 -1.83
CA ASN A 189 24.88 54.18 -1.63
C ASN A 189 25.19 55.42 -2.46
N ARG A 190 24.81 55.43 -3.75
CA ARG A 190 24.97 56.58 -4.64
C ARG A 190 24.22 57.81 -4.14
N LEU A 191 22.97 57.66 -3.67
CA LEU A 191 22.23 58.77 -3.07
C LEU A 191 22.88 59.27 -1.77
N ALA A 192 23.51 58.38 -0.99
CA ALA A 192 24.28 58.79 0.20
C ALA A 192 25.58 59.53 -0.16
N GLU A 193 26.23 59.17 -1.28
CA GLU A 193 27.34 59.91 -1.88
C GLU A 193 26.89 61.28 -2.40
N GLU A 194 25.82 61.34 -3.19
CA GLU A 194 25.22 62.59 -3.71
C GLU A 194 24.79 63.53 -2.55
N PHE A 195 24.13 63.00 -1.50
CA PHE A 195 23.86 63.78 -0.27
C PHE A 195 25.11 64.16 0.53
N SER A 196 26.25 63.48 0.35
CA SER A 196 27.53 63.88 0.96
C SER A 196 28.15 65.05 0.19
N GLU A 197 28.12 64.99 -1.14
CA GLU A 197 28.56 66.06 -2.03
C GLU A 197 27.70 67.33 -1.85
N GLU A 198 26.38 67.20 -1.79
CA GLU A 198 25.47 68.32 -1.50
C GLU A 198 25.78 68.97 -0.13
N ARG A 199 26.01 68.17 0.92
CA ARG A 199 26.40 68.71 2.24
C ARG A 199 27.74 69.41 2.20
N GLN A 200 28.72 68.90 1.45
CA GLN A 200 29.99 69.62 1.23
C GLN A 200 29.79 70.91 0.43
N ALA A 201 28.92 70.93 -0.59
CA ALA A 201 28.62 72.13 -1.36
C ALA A 201 27.90 73.19 -0.51
N VAL A 202 26.97 72.77 0.36
CA VAL A 202 26.32 73.65 1.35
C VAL A 202 27.34 74.22 2.34
N ILE A 203 28.27 73.40 2.85
CA ILE A 203 29.35 73.88 3.75
C ILE A 203 30.26 74.89 3.03
N ARG A 204 30.68 74.63 1.78
CA ARG A 204 31.46 75.59 0.97
C ARG A 204 30.70 76.90 0.77
N ARG A 205 29.42 76.82 0.43
CA ARG A 205 28.56 78.00 0.25
C ARG A 205 28.34 78.78 1.56
N HIS A 206 28.32 78.11 2.71
CA HIS A 206 28.32 78.80 4.01
C HIS A 206 29.65 79.51 4.27
N ALA A 207 30.80 78.89 3.99
CA ALA A 207 32.10 79.56 4.09
C ALA A 207 32.21 80.76 3.12
N GLU A 208 31.74 80.63 1.88
CA GLU A 208 31.65 81.75 0.91
C GLU A 208 30.76 82.89 1.43
N LEU A 209 29.67 82.58 2.14
CA LEU A 209 28.80 83.57 2.77
C LEU A 209 29.40 84.18 4.04
N GLU A 210 30.20 83.44 4.82
CA GLU A 210 30.95 83.93 5.98
C GLU A 210 32.10 84.85 5.55
N ASP A 211 32.83 84.52 4.48
CA ASP A 211 33.81 85.40 3.84
C ASP A 211 33.14 86.66 3.29
N LEU A 212 32.00 86.52 2.60
CA LEU A 212 31.27 87.68 2.08
C LEU A 212 30.73 88.57 3.21
N ALA A 213 30.22 87.99 4.30
CA ALA A 213 29.84 88.71 5.51
C ALA A 213 31.03 89.43 6.18
N GLN A 214 32.22 88.82 6.19
CA GLN A 214 33.45 89.50 6.64
C GLN A 214 33.86 90.65 5.70
N THR A 215 33.66 90.53 4.37
CA THR A 215 33.90 91.66 3.46
C THR A 215 32.86 92.77 3.60
N MET A 216 31.61 92.44 3.95
CA MET A 216 30.60 93.43 4.33
C MET A 216 30.99 94.13 5.63
N ALA A 217 31.30 93.39 6.70
CA ALA A 217 31.70 93.98 7.97
C ALA A 217 32.97 94.86 7.90
N ARG A 218 33.87 94.62 6.93
CA ARG A 218 34.96 95.56 6.61
C ARG A 218 34.44 96.83 5.94
N LYS A 219 33.63 96.70 4.89
CA LYS A 219 33.00 97.85 4.22
C LYS A 219 32.11 98.67 5.13
N ASP A 220 31.41 98.04 6.07
CA ASP A 220 30.57 98.72 7.04
C ASP A 220 31.44 99.53 8.02
N ALA A 221 32.63 99.04 8.37
CA ALA A 221 33.64 99.80 9.13
C ALA A 221 34.30 100.92 8.29
N ASP A 222 34.63 100.66 7.01
CA ASP A 222 35.10 101.67 6.06
C ASP A 222 34.05 102.80 5.91
N ILE A 223 32.76 102.45 5.89
CA ILE A 223 31.61 103.38 5.86
C ILE A 223 31.42 104.09 7.21
N GLU A 224 31.75 103.48 8.35
CA GLU A 224 31.78 104.18 9.64
C GLU A 224 32.94 105.20 9.72
N GLU A 225 34.06 104.95 9.03
CA GLU A 225 35.16 105.91 8.86
C GLU A 225 34.76 107.07 7.91
N GLU A 226 34.18 106.79 6.73
CA GLU A 226 33.62 107.82 5.83
C GLU A 226 32.46 108.62 6.49
N ARG A 227 31.72 108.02 7.43
CA ARG A 227 30.70 108.72 8.23
C ARG A 227 31.31 109.66 9.26
N ALA A 228 32.41 109.28 9.91
CA ALA A 228 33.11 110.18 10.82
C ALA A 228 33.64 111.42 10.08
N GLU A 229 34.17 111.25 8.86
CA GLU A 229 34.60 112.38 8.02
C GLU A 229 33.42 113.28 7.58
N THR A 230 32.25 112.70 7.26
CA THR A 230 31.06 113.47 6.87
C THR A 230 30.24 114.05 8.05
N GLU A 231 30.44 113.57 9.28
CA GLU A 231 29.91 114.21 10.51
C GLU A 231 30.66 115.49 10.90
N GLU A 232 31.88 115.71 10.40
CA GLU A 232 32.55 117.03 10.48
C GLU A 232 32.02 118.00 9.40
N GLU A 233 31.72 117.52 8.19
CA GLU A 233 31.26 118.38 7.08
C GLU A 233 29.78 118.80 7.22
N THR A 234 28.91 117.92 7.74
CA THR A 234 27.47 118.21 7.91
C THR A 234 27.16 119.29 8.95
N GLN A 235 28.06 119.55 9.91
CA GLN A 235 27.94 120.69 10.83
C GLN A 235 28.04 122.06 10.15
N LEU A 236 28.45 122.10 8.87
CA LEU A 236 28.53 123.32 8.06
C LEU A 236 27.27 123.53 7.16
N ASP A 237 26.59 122.47 6.73
CA ASP A 237 25.50 122.53 5.74
C ASP A 237 24.12 122.83 6.34
N ASP A 238 23.86 122.44 7.60
CA ASP A 238 22.59 122.73 8.29
C ASP A 238 22.33 124.25 8.47
N ALA A 239 23.37 125.09 8.35
CA ALA A 239 23.24 126.54 8.32
C ALA A 239 22.59 127.10 7.03
N LEU A 240 22.55 126.32 5.94
CA LEU A 240 22.04 126.74 4.63
C LEU A 240 20.62 126.23 4.33
N ARG A 241 20.25 125.06 4.86
CA ARG A 241 18.98 124.37 4.53
C ARG A 241 17.70 125.12 4.93
N ILE A 242 17.79 126.06 5.87
CA ILE A 242 16.66 126.92 6.29
C ILE A 242 16.19 127.87 5.17
N ARG A 243 16.95 128.04 4.08
CA ARG A 243 16.71 129.07 3.04
C ARG A 243 16.11 128.60 1.71
N MET A 244 15.80 127.31 1.52
CA MET A 244 15.34 126.78 0.22
C MET A 244 13.99 126.04 0.25
N ASN A 245 13.35 125.91 1.41
CA ASN A 245 12.07 125.20 1.55
C ASN A 245 10.83 126.01 1.10
N GLU A 246 10.99 126.93 0.14
CA GLU A 246 9.91 127.81 -0.35
C GLU A 246 9.49 127.51 -1.81
N ASP A 247 10.24 126.68 -2.56
CA ASP A 247 10.02 126.43 -4.01
C ASP A 247 9.25 125.13 -4.36
N GLU A 248 9.00 124.20 -3.42
CA GLU A 248 8.50 122.85 -3.74
C GLU A 248 7.01 122.75 -4.15
N GLU A 249 6.17 123.76 -3.92
CA GLU A 249 4.71 123.63 -4.13
C GLU A 249 4.27 123.65 -5.61
N ALA A 250 5.14 124.02 -6.55
CA ALA A 250 4.74 124.40 -7.92
C ALA A 250 4.44 123.23 -8.89
N LEU A 251 5.00 122.03 -8.68
CA LEU A 251 5.09 120.99 -9.74
C LEU A 251 4.00 119.89 -9.70
N ARG A 252 2.98 120.01 -8.84
CA ARG A 252 1.99 118.93 -8.60
C ARG A 252 0.90 118.78 -9.68
N LEU A 253 1.12 119.32 -10.89
CA LEU A 253 0.09 119.48 -11.94
C LEU A 253 0.49 118.84 -13.29
N ASN A 254 0.82 117.55 -13.31
CA ASN A 254 0.76 116.77 -14.55
C ASN A 254 0.10 115.40 -14.29
N ARG A 255 -1.22 115.36 -14.51
CA ARG A 255 -2.08 114.19 -14.36
C ARG A 255 -2.41 113.58 -15.73
N LEU A 256 -2.49 112.25 -15.76
CA LEU A 256 -3.43 111.49 -16.60
C LEU A 256 -3.35 111.68 -18.13
N ALA A 257 -2.29 111.12 -18.72
CA ALA A 257 -2.25 110.64 -20.09
C ALA A 257 -1.28 109.42 -20.12
N GLU A 258 -1.57 108.26 -20.71
CA GLU A 258 -2.69 107.83 -21.56
C GLU A 258 -3.20 106.44 -21.15
N LYS A 259 -4.50 106.18 -21.42
CA LYS A 259 -5.06 104.84 -21.59
C LYS A 259 -5.80 104.84 -22.92
N GLU A 260 -5.19 104.39 -24.02
CA GLU A 260 -5.93 103.87 -25.19
C GLU A 260 -5.00 103.27 -26.27
N VAL A 261 -4.87 101.94 -26.27
CA VAL A 261 -4.81 101.15 -27.50
C VAL A 261 -5.70 99.94 -27.30
N THR A 262 -6.73 99.79 -28.12
CA THR A 262 -7.80 98.81 -27.92
C THR A 262 -7.93 97.81 -29.08
N HIS A 263 -8.19 96.55 -28.72
CA HIS A 263 -9.12 95.69 -29.46
C HIS A 263 -8.76 95.32 -30.91
N GLN A 264 -7.68 94.55 -31.08
CA GLN A 264 -7.55 93.55 -32.17
C GLN A 264 -6.76 92.33 -31.63
N GLU A 265 -7.09 91.11 -32.10
CA GLU A 265 -6.51 89.78 -31.74
C GLU A 265 -7.22 88.91 -30.66
N THR A 266 -8.57 88.85 -30.68
CA THR A 266 -9.37 87.98 -29.77
C THR A 266 -9.84 86.64 -30.36
N VAL A 267 -9.19 86.07 -31.39
CA VAL A 267 -9.75 84.93 -32.17
C VAL A 267 -8.80 83.74 -32.43
N SER A 268 -7.48 83.93 -32.46
CA SER A 268 -6.54 83.00 -33.12
C SER A 268 -5.94 81.86 -32.28
N LEU A 269 -6.31 81.70 -30.99
CA LEU A 269 -5.69 80.69 -30.09
C LEU A 269 -6.66 79.66 -29.46
N GLY A 270 -7.98 79.83 -29.55
CA GLY A 270 -8.94 79.00 -28.80
C GLY A 270 -9.24 77.60 -29.34
N THR A 271 -8.72 77.22 -30.51
CA THR A 271 -9.18 76.05 -31.29
C THR A 271 -8.22 74.86 -31.34
N LEU A 272 -7.02 74.97 -30.75
CA LEU A 272 -5.95 73.98 -30.92
C LEU A 272 -5.72 73.07 -29.69
N GLU A 273 -6.08 73.53 -28.48
CA GLU A 273 -5.95 72.72 -27.25
C GLU A 273 -7.14 71.76 -27.04
N THR A 274 -8.37 72.21 -27.33
CA THR A 274 -9.60 71.39 -27.24
C THR A 274 -9.56 70.17 -28.17
N VAL A 275 -9.04 70.34 -29.38
CA VAL A 275 -8.80 69.25 -30.35
C VAL A 275 -7.68 68.31 -29.90
N ARG A 276 -6.73 68.78 -29.08
CA ARG A 276 -5.67 67.95 -28.49
C ARG A 276 -6.18 67.09 -27.33
N GLN A 277 -6.96 67.67 -26.43
CA GLN A 277 -7.54 66.97 -25.28
C GLN A 277 -8.52 65.88 -25.73
N SER A 278 -9.48 66.23 -26.60
CA SER A 278 -10.45 65.25 -27.13
C SER A 278 -9.79 64.06 -27.82
N ARG A 279 -8.67 64.26 -28.55
CA ARG A 279 -7.96 63.16 -29.22
C ARG A 279 -7.29 62.18 -28.25
N ILE A 280 -6.75 62.67 -27.13
CA ILE A 280 -6.14 61.84 -26.08
C ILE A 280 -7.20 61.03 -25.33
N GLU A 281 -8.37 61.63 -25.07
CA GLU A 281 -9.51 60.92 -24.47
C GLU A 281 -10.07 59.85 -25.40
N ASP A 282 -10.15 60.14 -26.71
CA ASP A 282 -10.61 59.22 -27.74
C ASP A 282 -9.60 58.08 -28.01
N GLU A 283 -8.30 58.29 -27.79
CA GLU A 283 -7.26 57.23 -27.79
C GLU A 283 -7.36 56.34 -26.54
N ARG A 284 -7.49 56.91 -25.33
CA ARG A 284 -7.77 56.14 -24.09
C ARG A 284 -9.06 55.33 -24.20
N ALA A 285 -10.11 55.90 -24.79
CA ALA A 285 -11.38 55.23 -25.05
C ALA A 285 -11.28 54.14 -26.14
N ARG A 286 -10.23 54.13 -26.98
CA ARG A 286 -9.92 53.01 -27.89
C ARG A 286 -9.14 51.91 -27.18
N GLU A 287 -8.11 52.25 -26.41
CA GLU A 287 -7.37 51.27 -25.60
C GLU A 287 -8.28 50.50 -24.65
N GLU A 288 -9.17 51.19 -23.94
CA GLU A 288 -10.05 50.55 -22.97
C GLU A 288 -11.08 49.63 -23.65
N ARG A 289 -11.59 50.02 -24.82
CA ARG A 289 -12.39 49.12 -25.68
C ARG A 289 -11.57 47.95 -26.23
N GLN A 290 -10.26 48.10 -26.47
CA GLN A 290 -9.39 46.98 -26.84
C GLN A 290 -9.12 46.03 -25.67
N ARG A 291 -8.90 46.54 -24.44
CA ARG A 291 -8.81 45.72 -23.22
C ARG A 291 -10.09 44.93 -22.97
N GLN A 292 -11.24 45.58 -23.08
CA GLN A 292 -12.55 44.92 -22.95
C GLN A 292 -12.77 43.87 -24.06
N ASN A 293 -12.40 44.14 -25.31
CA ASN A 293 -12.45 43.13 -26.38
C ASN A 293 -11.47 41.97 -26.16
N ALA A 294 -10.29 42.21 -25.59
CA ALA A 294 -9.34 41.15 -25.24
C ALA A 294 -9.89 40.27 -24.11
N LEU A 295 -10.51 40.88 -23.08
CA LEU A 295 -11.17 40.17 -21.97
C LEU A 295 -12.38 39.36 -22.45
N VAL A 296 -13.21 39.91 -23.35
CA VAL A 296 -14.33 39.18 -23.98
C VAL A 296 -13.81 38.04 -24.86
N ARG A 297 -12.72 38.23 -25.60
CA ARG A 297 -12.09 37.16 -26.40
C ARG A 297 -11.49 36.06 -25.52
N SER A 298 -10.89 36.37 -24.37
CA SER A 298 -10.42 35.34 -23.43
C SER A 298 -11.57 34.61 -22.76
N GLY A 299 -12.66 35.30 -22.41
CA GLY A 299 -13.90 34.71 -21.91
C GLY A 299 -14.57 33.77 -22.92
N ILE A 300 -14.68 34.16 -24.19
CA ILE A 300 -15.17 33.29 -25.28
C ILE A 300 -14.22 32.09 -25.47
N GLY A 301 -12.91 32.30 -25.46
CA GLY A 301 -11.92 31.22 -25.56
C GLY A 301 -11.90 30.25 -24.37
N ALA A 302 -12.37 30.68 -23.20
CA ALA A 302 -12.63 29.81 -22.05
C ALA A 302 -13.95 29.06 -22.23
N GLY A 303 -15.05 29.76 -22.55
CA GLY A 303 -16.37 29.16 -22.78
C GLY A 303 -16.40 28.18 -23.96
N GLU A 304 -15.59 28.36 -25.00
CA GLU A 304 -15.42 27.37 -26.06
C GLU A 304 -14.71 26.09 -25.58
N LYS A 305 -13.70 26.21 -24.70
CA LYS A 305 -13.03 25.05 -24.13
C LYS A 305 -13.96 24.29 -23.19
N GLU A 306 -14.67 25.02 -22.33
CA GLU A 306 -15.67 24.45 -21.42
C GLU A 306 -16.83 23.82 -22.20
N GLY A 307 -17.32 24.48 -23.26
CA GLY A 307 -18.31 23.94 -24.17
C GLY A 307 -17.86 22.67 -24.90
N ARG A 308 -16.58 22.57 -25.30
CA ARG A 308 -16.01 21.34 -25.87
C ARG A 308 -15.86 20.22 -24.83
N THR A 309 -15.56 20.53 -23.56
CA THR A 309 -15.62 19.52 -22.48
C THR A 309 -17.06 19.06 -22.23
N TRP A 310 -18.04 19.97 -22.16
CA TRP A 310 -19.45 19.59 -22.04
C TRP A 310 -19.94 18.76 -23.24
N GLN A 311 -19.55 19.10 -24.47
CA GLN A 311 -19.90 18.32 -25.67
C GLN A 311 -19.28 16.92 -25.68
N THR A 312 -17.98 16.80 -25.35
CA THR A 312 -17.31 15.48 -25.29
C THR A 312 -17.83 14.62 -24.14
N GLN A 313 -18.15 15.23 -22.99
CA GLN A 313 -18.77 14.55 -21.85
C GLN A 313 -20.21 14.11 -22.15
N THR A 314 -21.00 14.95 -22.84
CA THR A 314 -22.35 14.60 -23.32
C THR A 314 -22.32 13.50 -24.39
N ALA A 315 -21.34 13.53 -25.31
CA ALA A 315 -21.16 12.47 -26.29
C ALA A 315 -20.82 11.13 -25.61
N LYS A 316 -19.98 11.17 -24.57
CA LYS A 316 -19.63 9.98 -23.78
C LYS A 316 -20.83 9.44 -22.99
N THR A 317 -21.59 10.28 -22.30
CA THR A 317 -22.82 9.83 -21.61
C THR A 317 -23.86 9.31 -22.60
N ASN A 318 -24.00 9.91 -23.79
CA ASN A 318 -24.89 9.39 -24.83
C ASN A 318 -24.44 8.00 -25.31
N GLN A 319 -23.13 7.79 -25.54
CA GLN A 319 -22.58 6.48 -25.89
C GLN A 319 -22.80 5.43 -24.78
N GLU A 320 -22.66 5.83 -23.51
CA GLU A 320 -22.94 4.98 -22.34
C GLU A 320 -24.43 4.65 -22.21
N THR A 321 -25.35 5.59 -22.45
CA THR A 321 -26.80 5.34 -22.45
C THR A 321 -27.25 4.46 -23.62
N LEU A 322 -26.66 4.60 -24.81
CA LEU A 322 -26.92 3.72 -25.96
C LEU A 322 -26.44 2.29 -25.69
N ALA A 323 -25.25 2.14 -25.09
CA ALA A 323 -24.75 0.83 -24.64
C ALA A 323 -25.62 0.22 -23.52
N ALA A 324 -26.18 1.04 -22.62
CA ALA A 324 -27.12 0.60 -21.61
C ALA A 324 -28.49 0.21 -22.19
N SER A 325 -28.98 0.91 -23.23
CA SER A 325 -30.20 0.54 -23.96
C SER A 325 -30.00 -0.81 -24.65
N ALA A 326 -28.94 -0.96 -25.45
CA ALA A 326 -28.66 -2.21 -26.16
C ALA A 326 -28.55 -3.43 -25.21
N LYS A 327 -28.02 -3.23 -23.99
CA LYS A 327 -28.02 -4.26 -22.94
C LYS A 327 -29.42 -4.57 -22.40
N ARG A 328 -30.27 -3.56 -22.18
CA ARG A 328 -31.68 -3.77 -21.79
C ARG A 328 -32.46 -4.49 -22.89
N ASP A 329 -32.27 -4.09 -24.15
CA ASP A 329 -32.93 -4.68 -25.31
C ASP A 329 -32.52 -6.15 -25.53
N GLY A 330 -31.27 -6.50 -25.20
CA GLY A 330 -30.79 -7.88 -25.13
C GLY A 330 -31.48 -8.68 -24.02
N VAL A 331 -31.40 -8.20 -22.77
CA VAL A 331 -32.03 -8.85 -21.60
C VAL A 331 -33.55 -8.98 -21.78
N GLN A 332 -34.21 -8.02 -22.41
CA GLN A 332 -35.65 -8.10 -22.65
C GLN A 332 -36.01 -9.18 -23.69
N LYS A 333 -35.21 -9.36 -24.74
CA LYS A 333 -35.35 -10.47 -25.69
C LYS A 333 -35.07 -11.83 -25.04
N GLU A 334 -34.11 -11.91 -24.13
CA GLU A 334 -33.85 -13.12 -23.32
C GLU A 334 -35.06 -13.43 -22.41
N ILE A 335 -35.62 -12.43 -21.73
CA ILE A 335 -36.84 -12.58 -20.92
C ILE A 335 -38.04 -13.02 -21.77
N GLU A 336 -38.19 -12.51 -23.00
CA GLU A 336 -39.24 -12.92 -23.93
C GLU A 336 -39.04 -14.35 -24.44
N ALA A 337 -37.79 -14.75 -24.75
CA ALA A 337 -37.44 -16.13 -25.10
C ALA A 337 -37.69 -17.10 -23.93
N ILE A 338 -37.35 -16.72 -22.69
CA ILE A 338 -37.61 -17.51 -21.49
C ILE A 338 -39.12 -17.64 -21.23
N LYS A 339 -39.91 -16.57 -21.41
CA LYS A 339 -41.39 -16.63 -21.33
C LYS A 339 -41.98 -17.54 -22.40
N LEU A 340 -41.46 -17.50 -23.63
CA LEU A 340 -41.89 -18.40 -24.71
C LEU A 340 -41.57 -19.86 -24.36
N ALA A 341 -40.33 -20.13 -23.90
CA ALA A 341 -39.90 -21.45 -23.46
C ALA A 341 -40.77 -21.99 -22.31
N ALA A 342 -41.02 -21.18 -21.27
CA ALA A 342 -41.89 -21.54 -20.15
C ALA A 342 -43.31 -21.88 -20.62
N ASN A 343 -43.89 -21.10 -21.53
CA ASN A 343 -45.20 -21.42 -22.11
C ASN A 343 -45.18 -22.73 -22.93
N THR A 344 -44.08 -23.06 -23.62
CA THR A 344 -43.93 -24.38 -24.28
C THR A 344 -43.70 -25.54 -23.31
N LEU A 345 -43.21 -25.29 -22.09
CA LEU A 345 -43.10 -26.29 -21.04
C LEU A 345 -44.46 -26.53 -20.37
N VAL A 346 -45.18 -25.48 -19.95
CA VAL A 346 -46.53 -25.59 -19.34
C VAL A 346 -47.52 -26.29 -20.29
N THR A 347 -47.46 -26.02 -21.60
CA THR A 347 -48.29 -26.73 -22.58
C THR A 347 -47.88 -28.19 -22.79
N LYS A 348 -46.59 -28.52 -22.69
CA LYS A 348 -46.13 -29.92 -22.69
C LYS A 348 -46.56 -30.65 -21.42
N GLU A 349 -46.37 -30.07 -20.23
CA GLU A 349 -46.79 -30.62 -18.94
C GLU A 349 -48.29 -30.90 -18.92
N ARG A 350 -49.11 -29.95 -19.42
CA ARG A 350 -50.55 -30.17 -19.60
C ARG A 350 -50.85 -31.37 -20.51
N SER A 351 -50.16 -31.49 -21.65
CA SER A 351 -50.31 -32.66 -22.54
C SER A 351 -49.84 -33.98 -21.90
N VAL A 352 -48.92 -33.94 -20.94
CA VAL A 352 -48.48 -35.12 -20.17
C VAL A 352 -49.49 -35.48 -19.09
N ALA A 353 -50.08 -34.50 -18.39
CA ALA A 353 -51.15 -34.72 -17.42
C ALA A 353 -52.41 -35.29 -18.09
N GLU A 354 -52.80 -34.75 -19.25
CA GLU A 354 -53.93 -35.25 -20.05
C GLU A 354 -53.68 -36.70 -20.52
N ARG A 355 -52.46 -37.03 -20.99
CA ARG A 355 -52.06 -38.42 -21.31
C ARG A 355 -52.03 -39.34 -20.08
N GLN A 356 -51.57 -38.87 -18.92
CA GLN A 356 -51.57 -39.67 -17.69
C GLN A 356 -52.99 -39.98 -17.20
N ALA A 357 -53.94 -39.06 -17.38
CA ALA A 357 -55.35 -39.33 -17.11
C ALA A 357 -55.93 -40.37 -18.09
N GLU A 358 -55.59 -40.28 -19.38
CA GLU A 358 -56.04 -41.27 -20.38
C GLU A 358 -55.43 -42.67 -20.14
N ILE A 359 -54.15 -42.74 -19.75
CA ILE A 359 -53.48 -43.99 -19.38
C ILE A 359 -54.13 -44.63 -18.15
N LYS A 360 -54.49 -43.85 -17.12
CA LYS A 360 -55.25 -44.37 -15.96
C LYS A 360 -56.61 -44.91 -16.38
N LYS A 361 -57.38 -44.15 -17.16
CA LYS A 361 -58.69 -44.61 -17.66
C LYS A 361 -58.60 -45.92 -18.44
N ARG A 362 -57.62 -46.04 -19.34
CA ARG A 362 -57.36 -47.30 -20.07
C ARG A 362 -56.91 -48.44 -19.15
N TYR A 363 -56.13 -48.15 -18.10
CA TYR A 363 -55.74 -49.15 -17.11
C TYR A 363 -56.97 -49.71 -16.38
N ASP A 364 -57.82 -48.83 -15.86
CA ASP A 364 -59.07 -49.19 -15.16
C ASP A 364 -60.01 -50.00 -16.09
N GLU A 365 -60.19 -49.55 -17.34
CA GLU A 365 -60.93 -50.29 -18.38
C GLU A 365 -60.34 -51.71 -18.64
N THR A 366 -59.01 -51.87 -18.65
CA THR A 366 -58.40 -53.21 -18.78
C THR A 366 -58.55 -54.09 -17.55
N VAL A 367 -58.64 -53.51 -16.35
CA VAL A 367 -58.89 -54.26 -15.10
C VAL A 367 -60.34 -54.78 -15.08
N GLU A 368 -61.32 -53.97 -15.49
CA GLU A 368 -62.71 -54.40 -15.63
C GLU A 368 -62.86 -55.50 -16.70
N LEU A 369 -62.23 -55.35 -17.88
CA LEU A 369 -62.23 -56.39 -18.91
C LEU A 369 -61.56 -57.69 -18.44
N GLN A 370 -60.48 -57.63 -17.67
CA GLN A 370 -59.89 -58.83 -17.07
C GLN A 370 -60.77 -59.47 -15.99
N ALA A 371 -61.54 -58.68 -15.24
CA ALA A 371 -62.52 -59.21 -14.28
C ALA A 371 -63.68 -59.92 -14.99
N ALA A 372 -64.21 -59.31 -16.06
CA ALA A 372 -65.25 -59.89 -16.90
C ALA A 372 -64.80 -61.21 -17.56
N ALA A 373 -63.61 -61.23 -18.18
CA ALA A 373 -63.06 -62.44 -18.80
C ALA A 373 -62.85 -63.58 -17.78
N LYS A 374 -62.42 -63.27 -16.54
CA LYS A 374 -62.29 -64.26 -15.45
C LYS A 374 -63.64 -64.77 -14.94
N ALA A 375 -64.71 -63.99 -15.06
CA ALA A 375 -66.07 -64.45 -14.76
C ALA A 375 -66.63 -65.37 -15.86
N GLU A 376 -66.45 -64.97 -17.13
CA GLU A 376 -66.86 -65.77 -18.30
C GLU A 376 -66.13 -67.12 -18.36
N GLN A 377 -64.81 -67.13 -18.07
CA GLN A 377 -64.02 -68.36 -18.02
C GLN A 377 -64.54 -69.34 -16.95
N ARG A 378 -64.95 -68.85 -15.77
CA ARG A 378 -65.57 -69.69 -14.73
C ARG A 378 -66.90 -70.29 -15.18
N ALA A 379 -67.74 -69.50 -15.87
CA ALA A 379 -69.00 -69.99 -16.42
C ALA A 379 -68.79 -71.07 -17.50
N LEU A 380 -67.78 -70.90 -18.37
CA LEU A 380 -67.38 -71.90 -19.37
C LEU A 380 -66.86 -73.19 -18.74
N ASP A 381 -66.07 -73.11 -17.67
CA ASP A 381 -65.56 -74.30 -16.98
C ASP A 381 -66.67 -75.04 -16.19
N GLU A 382 -67.64 -74.35 -15.60
CA GLU A 382 -68.88 -74.98 -15.10
C GLU A 382 -69.66 -75.69 -16.22
N GLN A 383 -69.81 -75.05 -17.38
CA GLN A 383 -70.50 -75.64 -18.53
C GLN A 383 -69.78 -76.90 -19.05
N ARG A 384 -68.44 -76.90 -19.03
CA ARG A 384 -67.60 -78.05 -19.39
C ARG A 384 -67.74 -79.21 -18.41
N MET A 385 -67.85 -78.95 -17.10
CA MET A 385 -68.10 -80.00 -16.10
C MET A 385 -69.48 -80.63 -16.34
N LYS A 386 -70.54 -79.81 -16.47
CA LYS A 386 -71.90 -80.28 -16.79
C LYS A 386 -71.98 -81.08 -18.10
N GLN A 387 -71.08 -80.83 -19.07
CA GLN A 387 -70.95 -81.63 -20.30
C GLN A 387 -70.13 -82.94 -20.14
N ARG A 388 -69.28 -83.06 -19.12
CA ARG A 388 -68.59 -84.31 -18.78
C ARG A 388 -69.55 -85.29 -18.10
N ASP A 389 -70.27 -84.82 -17.08
CA ASP A 389 -71.27 -85.62 -16.35
C ASP A 389 -72.30 -86.24 -17.32
N LEU A 390 -72.72 -85.46 -18.33
CA LEU A 390 -73.69 -85.87 -19.35
C LEU A 390 -73.09 -86.83 -20.41
N ARG A 391 -71.77 -86.87 -20.60
CA ARG A 391 -71.08 -87.91 -21.38
C ARG A 391 -70.95 -89.22 -20.61
N ASP A 392 -70.55 -89.13 -19.35
CA ASP A 392 -70.31 -90.33 -18.52
C ASP A 392 -71.62 -91.09 -18.25
N ALA A 393 -72.74 -90.37 -18.13
CA ALA A 393 -74.08 -90.95 -18.16
C ALA A 393 -74.33 -91.78 -19.44
N LYS A 394 -74.02 -91.25 -20.63
CA LYS A 394 -74.21 -91.96 -21.91
C LYS A 394 -73.27 -93.16 -22.07
N ILE A 395 -72.04 -93.07 -21.57
CA ILE A 395 -71.10 -94.21 -21.56
C ILE A 395 -71.63 -95.36 -20.69
N SER A 396 -72.46 -95.08 -19.67
CA SER A 396 -73.16 -96.13 -18.91
C SER A 396 -74.32 -96.77 -19.70
N GLU A 397 -75.06 -95.97 -20.48
CA GLU A 397 -76.17 -96.41 -21.34
C GLU A 397 -75.68 -97.31 -22.50
N GLU A 398 -74.58 -96.93 -23.16
CA GLU A 398 -73.92 -97.73 -24.22
C GLU A 398 -73.44 -99.10 -23.72
N ARG A 399 -73.00 -99.19 -22.45
CA ARG A 399 -72.61 -100.47 -21.82
C ARG A 399 -73.81 -101.38 -21.61
N SER A 400 -74.97 -100.85 -21.25
CA SER A 400 -76.21 -101.64 -21.15
C SER A 400 -76.59 -102.22 -22.51
N LEU A 401 -76.63 -101.38 -23.56
CA LEU A 401 -76.99 -101.78 -24.92
C LEU A 401 -76.06 -102.87 -25.50
N ASN A 402 -74.76 -102.83 -25.18
CA ASN A 402 -73.82 -103.89 -25.57
C ASN A 402 -74.13 -105.26 -24.90
N THR A 403 -74.75 -105.26 -23.72
CA THR A 403 -75.17 -106.51 -23.05
C THR A 403 -76.37 -107.14 -23.78
N ASP A 404 -77.34 -106.32 -24.19
CA ASP A 404 -78.51 -106.78 -24.96
C ASP A 404 -78.12 -107.34 -26.34
N ILE A 405 -77.15 -106.70 -27.01
CA ILE A 405 -76.60 -107.16 -28.30
C ILE A 405 -76.01 -108.58 -28.19
N SER A 406 -75.34 -108.91 -27.09
CA SER A 406 -74.82 -110.27 -26.87
C SER A 406 -75.94 -111.31 -26.73
N GLY A 407 -77.05 -110.96 -26.05
CA GLY A 407 -78.25 -111.80 -25.97
C GLY A 407 -78.89 -112.07 -27.34
N ALA A 408 -78.99 -111.04 -28.19
CA ALA A 408 -79.55 -111.16 -29.54
C ALA A 408 -78.75 -112.11 -30.45
N GLN A 409 -77.42 -112.15 -30.31
CA GLN A 409 -76.55 -113.06 -31.10
C GLN A 409 -76.82 -114.54 -30.82
N SER A 410 -77.29 -114.89 -29.62
CA SER A 410 -77.70 -116.27 -29.29
C SER A 410 -78.94 -116.71 -30.07
N MET A 411 -79.96 -115.82 -30.17
CA MET A 411 -81.18 -116.08 -30.93
C MET A 411 -80.91 -116.26 -32.43
N LEU A 412 -79.86 -115.62 -32.95
CA LEU A 412 -79.49 -115.68 -34.36
C LEU A 412 -79.13 -117.10 -34.83
N ARG A 413 -78.63 -117.96 -33.94
CA ARG A 413 -78.34 -119.38 -34.26
C ARG A 413 -79.61 -120.22 -34.40
N ASN A 414 -80.67 -119.89 -33.66
CA ASN A 414 -81.97 -120.56 -33.77
C ASN A 414 -82.72 -120.13 -35.05
N LEU A 415 -82.50 -118.92 -35.56
CA LEU A 415 -83.07 -118.48 -36.83
C LEU A 415 -82.54 -119.28 -38.03
N THR A 416 -81.35 -119.89 -37.94
CA THR A 416 -80.76 -120.70 -39.02
C THR A 416 -81.54 -121.98 -39.32
N SER A 417 -82.30 -122.54 -38.37
CA SER A 417 -83.19 -123.68 -38.67
C SER A 417 -84.42 -123.23 -39.47
N SER A 418 -84.97 -122.06 -39.13
CA SER A 418 -86.11 -121.47 -39.83
C SER A 418 -85.79 -121.03 -41.27
N VAL A 419 -84.52 -121.01 -41.68
CA VAL A 419 -84.13 -120.82 -43.10
C VAL A 419 -84.78 -121.86 -44.02
N ARG A 420 -85.06 -123.09 -43.54
CA ARG A 420 -85.81 -124.09 -44.34
C ARG A 420 -87.30 -123.76 -44.50
N ASP A 421 -87.88 -122.97 -43.61
CA ASP A 421 -89.23 -122.41 -43.77
C ASP A 421 -89.22 -121.20 -44.73
N LYS A 422 -88.07 -120.53 -44.87
CA LYS A 422 -87.92 -119.31 -45.69
C LYS A 422 -87.92 -119.56 -47.18
N ASP A 423 -87.75 -120.79 -47.65
CA ASP A 423 -87.94 -121.13 -49.06
C ASP A 423 -89.43 -120.92 -49.49
N ALA A 424 -90.38 -121.09 -48.56
CA ALA A 424 -91.78 -120.68 -48.79
C ALA A 424 -91.98 -119.15 -48.76
N GLU A 425 -91.10 -118.39 -48.08
CA GLU A 425 -91.05 -116.94 -48.19
C GLU A 425 -90.34 -116.44 -49.46
N GLN A 426 -89.66 -117.30 -50.22
CA GLN A 426 -88.95 -116.90 -51.46
C GLN A 426 -89.91 -116.27 -52.50
N GLN A 427 -91.17 -116.74 -52.55
CA GLN A 427 -92.22 -116.15 -53.39
C GLN A 427 -92.77 -114.80 -52.85
N LYS A 428 -92.59 -114.51 -51.55
CA LYS A 428 -92.80 -113.16 -51.00
C LYS A 428 -91.57 -112.27 -51.24
N LEU A 429 -90.37 -112.84 -51.27
CA LEU A 429 -89.12 -112.12 -51.49
C LEU A 429 -89.04 -111.48 -52.89
N VAL A 430 -89.69 -112.02 -53.92
CA VAL A 430 -89.82 -111.34 -55.24
C VAL A 430 -90.54 -109.98 -55.14
N ARG A 431 -91.57 -109.86 -54.29
CA ARG A 431 -92.23 -108.57 -54.02
C ARG A 431 -91.40 -107.67 -53.10
N LYS A 432 -90.68 -108.27 -52.14
CA LYS A 432 -89.72 -107.55 -51.30
C LYS A 432 -88.54 -107.00 -52.12
N LEU A 433 -88.11 -107.68 -53.18
CA LEU A 433 -87.05 -107.27 -54.11
C LEU A 433 -87.34 -105.91 -54.75
N TYR A 434 -88.58 -105.64 -55.17
CA TYR A 434 -88.97 -104.31 -55.68
C TYR A 434 -88.87 -103.21 -54.60
N SER A 435 -89.27 -103.50 -53.36
CA SER A 435 -89.11 -102.57 -52.23
C SER A 435 -87.63 -102.34 -51.88
N VAL A 436 -86.83 -103.40 -51.88
CA VAL A 436 -85.39 -103.35 -51.65
C VAL A 436 -84.70 -102.59 -52.77
N ASN A 437 -85.13 -102.69 -54.04
CA ASN A 437 -84.55 -101.92 -55.14
C ASN A 437 -84.76 -100.40 -54.96
N PHE A 438 -85.90 -99.99 -54.40
CA PHE A 438 -86.16 -98.60 -54.03
C PHE A 438 -85.30 -98.13 -52.84
N GLU A 439 -85.11 -98.98 -51.82
CA GLU A 439 -84.14 -98.69 -50.75
C GLU A 439 -82.70 -98.69 -51.23
N VAL A 440 -82.33 -99.56 -52.19
CA VAL A 440 -81.01 -99.59 -52.84
C VAL A 440 -80.76 -98.29 -53.59
N GLN A 441 -81.72 -97.73 -54.34
CA GLN A 441 -81.56 -96.39 -54.91
C GLN A 441 -81.39 -95.29 -53.84
N LYS A 442 -82.10 -95.41 -52.72
CA LYS A 442 -82.01 -94.47 -51.59
C LYS A 442 -80.68 -94.60 -50.82
N LEU A 443 -80.10 -95.80 -50.79
CA LEU A 443 -78.78 -96.12 -50.24
C LEU A 443 -77.66 -95.75 -51.20
N GLN A 444 -77.83 -95.94 -52.52
CA GLN A 444 -76.91 -95.46 -53.57
C GLN A 444 -76.76 -93.95 -53.49
N ARG A 445 -77.86 -93.18 -53.41
CA ARG A 445 -77.81 -91.72 -53.18
C ARG A 445 -77.19 -91.30 -51.85
N ARG A 446 -77.10 -92.20 -50.86
CA ARG A 446 -76.37 -91.98 -49.59
C ARG A 446 -74.90 -92.39 -49.70
N LEU A 447 -74.62 -93.44 -50.47
CA LEU A 447 -73.29 -93.97 -50.76
C LEU A 447 -72.50 -93.02 -51.67
N GLU A 448 -73.12 -92.49 -52.72
CA GLU A 448 -72.60 -91.42 -53.58
C GLU A 448 -72.15 -90.21 -52.74
N ARG A 449 -73.01 -89.76 -51.82
CA ARG A 449 -72.69 -88.68 -50.87
C ARG A 449 -71.54 -89.04 -49.91
N ALA A 450 -71.49 -90.29 -49.43
CA ALA A 450 -70.41 -90.79 -48.57
C ALA A 450 -69.08 -90.97 -49.34
N GLN A 451 -69.14 -91.28 -50.64
CA GLN A 451 -68.01 -91.38 -51.58
C GLN A 451 -67.58 -90.00 -52.14
N GLY A 452 -68.18 -88.89 -51.69
CA GLY A 452 -67.78 -87.53 -52.06
C GLY A 452 -68.51 -86.93 -53.28
N HIS A 453 -69.45 -87.65 -53.90
CA HIS A 453 -70.35 -87.12 -54.91
C HIS A 453 -71.47 -86.29 -54.26
N ARG A 454 -71.09 -85.10 -53.81
CA ARG A 454 -72.00 -83.99 -53.51
C ARG A 454 -72.59 -83.40 -54.80
N THR A 455 -73.77 -82.81 -54.70
CA THR A 455 -74.39 -82.04 -55.79
C THR A 455 -73.53 -80.83 -56.16
N ALA A 456 -73.74 -80.26 -57.36
CA ALA A 456 -72.98 -79.10 -57.83
C ALA A 456 -73.10 -77.91 -56.85
N GLU A 457 -74.30 -77.65 -56.36
CA GLU A 457 -74.63 -76.57 -55.40
C GLU A 457 -73.96 -76.78 -54.03
N GLU A 458 -73.93 -78.03 -53.52
CA GLU A 458 -73.18 -78.37 -52.31
C GLU A 458 -71.67 -78.23 -52.50
N LYS A 459 -71.15 -78.47 -53.71
CA LYS A 459 -69.73 -78.25 -54.05
C LYS A 459 -69.38 -76.77 -54.17
N THR A 460 -70.21 -75.95 -54.82
CA THR A 460 -69.98 -74.50 -54.86
C THR A 460 -70.07 -73.91 -53.46
N ALA A 461 -71.15 -74.17 -52.71
CA ALA A 461 -71.31 -73.62 -51.36
C ALA A 461 -70.18 -74.00 -50.38
N LEU A 462 -69.59 -75.19 -50.52
CA LEU A 462 -68.41 -75.58 -49.73
C LEU A 462 -67.11 -74.96 -50.26
N ASN A 463 -66.93 -74.80 -51.56
CA ASN A 463 -65.78 -74.07 -52.12
C ASN A 463 -65.84 -72.58 -51.77
N ASP A 464 -67.02 -71.96 -51.81
CA ASP A 464 -67.28 -70.59 -51.35
C ASP A 464 -66.97 -70.46 -49.85
N LYS A 465 -67.33 -71.48 -49.06
CA LYS A 465 -67.01 -71.51 -47.63
C LYS A 465 -65.51 -71.66 -47.39
N ILE A 466 -64.81 -72.52 -48.14
CA ILE A 466 -63.34 -72.66 -48.11
C ILE A 466 -62.71 -71.31 -48.47
N ALA A 467 -63.08 -70.70 -49.60
CA ALA A 467 -62.59 -69.38 -50.00
C ALA A 467 -62.84 -68.30 -48.94
N SER A 468 -64.01 -68.30 -48.27
CA SER A 468 -64.28 -67.38 -47.16
C SER A 468 -63.37 -67.58 -45.96
N LEU A 469 -62.99 -68.83 -45.66
CA LEU A 469 -62.09 -69.19 -44.57
C LEU A 469 -60.62 -68.94 -44.94
N GLU A 470 -60.22 -69.19 -46.18
CA GLU A 470 -58.90 -68.87 -46.72
C GLU A 470 -58.67 -67.36 -46.79
N ALA A 471 -59.67 -66.57 -47.19
CA ALA A 471 -59.64 -65.11 -47.12
C ALA A 471 -59.50 -64.63 -45.66
N SER A 472 -60.33 -65.14 -44.75
CA SER A 472 -60.24 -64.81 -43.30
C SER A 472 -58.88 -65.17 -42.71
N LEU A 473 -58.29 -66.31 -43.14
CA LEU A 473 -57.00 -66.79 -42.67
C LEU A 473 -55.82 -66.05 -43.33
N ALA A 474 -55.97 -65.54 -44.56
CA ALA A 474 -55.03 -64.63 -45.19
C ALA A 474 -55.04 -63.25 -44.50
N GLU A 475 -56.23 -62.73 -44.18
CA GLU A 475 -56.42 -61.49 -43.42
C GLU A 475 -55.78 -61.56 -42.04
N ARG A 476 -56.10 -62.59 -41.22
CA ARG A 476 -55.45 -62.78 -39.91
C ARG A 476 -53.95 -63.04 -40.01
N LYS A 477 -53.44 -63.65 -41.10
CA LYS A 477 -52.00 -63.76 -41.35
C LYS A 477 -51.35 -62.42 -41.74
N ALA A 478 -52.07 -61.53 -42.42
CA ALA A 478 -51.60 -60.18 -42.74
C ALA A 478 -51.57 -59.29 -41.49
N GLU A 479 -52.63 -59.32 -40.67
CA GLU A 479 -52.66 -58.68 -39.35
C GLU A 479 -51.55 -59.20 -38.43
N PHE A 480 -51.35 -60.51 -38.33
CA PHE A 480 -50.28 -61.08 -37.50
C PHE A 480 -48.89 -60.60 -37.96
N LYS A 481 -48.63 -60.53 -39.26
CA LYS A 481 -47.40 -59.94 -39.81
C LYS A 481 -47.27 -58.46 -39.46
N LEU A 482 -48.36 -57.68 -39.53
CA LEU A 482 -48.37 -56.27 -39.18
C LEU A 482 -48.08 -56.07 -37.68
N LEU A 483 -48.71 -56.86 -36.80
CA LEU A 483 -48.47 -56.87 -35.36
C LEU A 483 -47.02 -57.26 -35.04
N GLN A 484 -46.47 -58.28 -35.71
CA GLN A 484 -45.07 -58.70 -35.55
C GLN A 484 -44.08 -57.63 -36.03
N GLN A 485 -44.42 -56.87 -37.08
CA GLN A 485 -43.66 -55.69 -37.52
C GLN A 485 -43.77 -54.53 -36.52
N GLN A 486 -44.93 -54.32 -35.89
CA GLN A 486 -45.12 -53.31 -34.85
C GLN A 486 -44.38 -53.68 -33.56
N GLU A 487 -44.43 -54.94 -33.12
CA GLU A 487 -43.69 -55.47 -31.98
C GLU A 487 -42.18 -55.31 -32.18
N THR A 488 -41.65 -55.75 -33.32
CA THR A 488 -40.21 -55.60 -33.62
C THR A 488 -39.79 -54.14 -33.82
N SER A 489 -40.70 -53.24 -34.22
CA SER A 489 -40.48 -51.79 -34.22
C SER A 489 -40.43 -51.22 -32.79
N GLN A 490 -41.39 -51.56 -31.93
CA GLN A 490 -41.44 -51.12 -30.53
C GLN A 490 -40.27 -51.67 -29.70
N ALA A 491 -39.83 -52.91 -29.95
CA ALA A 491 -38.63 -53.47 -29.33
C ALA A 491 -37.37 -52.67 -29.72
N ARG A 492 -37.30 -52.14 -30.96
CA ARG A 492 -36.20 -51.27 -31.41
C ARG A 492 -36.28 -49.88 -30.78
N THR A 493 -37.46 -49.27 -30.64
CA THR A 493 -37.58 -47.98 -29.94
C THR A 493 -37.24 -48.13 -28.46
N GLN A 494 -37.80 -49.13 -27.76
CA GLN A 494 -37.44 -49.40 -26.35
C GLN A 494 -35.94 -49.66 -26.15
N ALA A 495 -35.25 -50.27 -27.12
CA ALA A 495 -33.80 -50.46 -27.08
C ALA A 495 -33.01 -49.17 -27.35
N ALA A 496 -33.58 -48.19 -28.07
CA ALA A 496 -33.03 -46.85 -28.21
C ALA A 496 -33.29 -46.01 -26.95
N ASP A 497 -34.52 -46.00 -26.45
CA ASP A 497 -34.96 -45.28 -25.24
C ASP A 497 -34.12 -45.69 -24.01
N ARG A 498 -33.79 -46.99 -23.88
CA ARG A 498 -32.88 -47.50 -22.84
C ARG A 498 -31.47 -46.96 -22.99
N LYS A 499 -30.91 -46.93 -24.21
CA LYS A 499 -29.57 -46.36 -24.46
C LYS A 499 -29.53 -44.85 -24.19
N GLU A 500 -30.60 -44.14 -24.51
CA GLU A 500 -30.71 -42.71 -24.19
C GLU A 500 -30.81 -42.50 -22.67
N LEU A 501 -31.61 -43.30 -21.95
CA LEU A 501 -31.64 -43.30 -20.48
C LEU A 501 -30.28 -43.59 -19.84
N ASP A 502 -29.52 -44.56 -20.37
CA ASP A 502 -28.20 -44.90 -19.83
C ASP A 502 -27.14 -43.83 -20.16
N MET A 503 -27.23 -43.15 -21.31
CA MET A 503 -26.43 -41.93 -21.58
C MET A 503 -26.83 -40.75 -20.68
N LEU A 504 -28.12 -40.58 -20.40
CA LEU A 504 -28.62 -39.53 -19.49
C LEU A 504 -28.23 -39.80 -18.04
N ARG A 505 -28.15 -41.07 -17.62
CA ARG A 505 -27.58 -41.49 -16.33
C ARG A 505 -26.10 -41.16 -16.25
N ALA A 506 -25.30 -41.58 -17.22
CA ALA A 506 -23.86 -41.27 -17.25
C ALA A 506 -23.60 -39.75 -17.15
N ARG A 507 -24.39 -38.92 -17.87
CA ARG A 507 -24.34 -37.46 -17.76
C ARG A 507 -24.83 -36.90 -16.42
N LEU A 508 -25.79 -37.55 -15.77
CA LEU A 508 -26.26 -37.16 -14.44
C LEU A 508 -25.20 -37.49 -13.38
N ASP A 509 -24.54 -38.63 -13.51
CA ASP A 509 -23.44 -39.06 -12.64
C ASP A 509 -22.24 -38.12 -12.81
N GLU A 510 -21.83 -37.82 -14.05
CA GLU A 510 -20.82 -36.81 -14.42
C GLU A 510 -21.16 -35.40 -13.89
N ALA A 511 -22.40 -34.96 -14.03
CA ALA A 511 -22.86 -33.70 -13.44
C ALA A 511 -22.88 -33.74 -11.90
N SER A 512 -23.01 -34.92 -11.29
CA SER A 512 -22.99 -35.08 -9.83
C SER A 512 -21.57 -35.06 -9.26
N THR A 513 -20.58 -35.64 -9.95
CA THR A 513 -19.16 -35.54 -9.58
C THR A 513 -18.70 -34.10 -9.75
N HIS A 514 -19.00 -33.46 -10.89
CA HIS A 514 -18.64 -32.07 -11.13
C HIS A 514 -19.31 -31.09 -10.15
N ARG A 515 -20.54 -31.39 -9.68
CA ARG A 515 -21.15 -30.65 -8.55
C ARG A 515 -20.36 -30.84 -7.26
N SER A 516 -19.94 -32.07 -6.93
CA SER A 516 -19.16 -32.32 -5.70
C SER A 516 -17.76 -31.70 -5.74
N GLU A 517 -17.13 -31.63 -6.91
CA GLU A 517 -15.89 -30.88 -7.16
C GLU A 517 -16.09 -29.38 -6.91
N LEU A 518 -17.16 -28.79 -7.45
CA LEU A 518 -17.50 -27.38 -7.25
C LEU A 518 -17.87 -27.07 -5.79
N GLU A 519 -18.54 -27.97 -5.08
CA GLU A 519 -18.82 -27.86 -3.65
C GLU A 519 -17.53 -27.94 -2.81
N LEU A 520 -16.58 -28.81 -3.18
CA LEU A 520 -15.26 -28.89 -2.54
C LEU A 520 -14.43 -27.62 -2.79
N VAL A 521 -14.37 -27.13 -4.03
CA VAL A 521 -13.66 -25.88 -4.39
C VAL A 521 -14.29 -24.66 -3.70
N THR A 522 -15.62 -24.62 -3.57
CA THR A 522 -16.30 -23.56 -2.81
C THR A 522 -15.90 -23.61 -1.35
N SER A 523 -15.88 -24.81 -0.73
CA SER A 523 -15.46 -25.01 0.67
C SER A 523 -14.01 -24.61 0.92
N THR A 524 -13.06 -24.95 0.02
CA THR A 524 -11.66 -24.53 0.18
C THR A 524 -11.50 -23.02 0.01
N CYS A 525 -12.14 -22.41 -0.99
CA CYS A 525 -12.15 -20.95 -1.15
C CYS A 525 -12.79 -20.21 0.04
N GLU A 526 -13.81 -20.78 0.69
CA GLU A 526 -14.38 -20.21 1.92
C GLU A 526 -13.41 -20.31 3.12
N GLN A 527 -12.70 -21.43 3.27
CA GLN A 527 -11.66 -21.56 4.29
C GLN A 527 -10.47 -20.62 4.06
N GLU A 528 -10.04 -20.43 2.81
CA GLU A 528 -8.99 -19.47 2.46
C GLU A 528 -9.43 -18.02 2.69
N LYS A 529 -10.66 -17.67 2.27
CA LYS A 529 -11.30 -16.39 2.60
C LYS A 529 -11.35 -16.15 4.11
N LEU A 530 -11.63 -17.17 4.93
CA LEU A 530 -11.60 -17.05 6.39
C LEU A 530 -10.18 -16.77 6.92
N LYS A 531 -9.17 -17.52 6.46
CA LYS A 531 -7.75 -17.31 6.80
C LYS A 531 -7.26 -15.91 6.40
N MET A 532 -7.65 -15.43 5.21
CA MET A 532 -7.32 -14.08 4.76
C MET A 532 -8.05 -13.00 5.56
N GLN A 533 -9.26 -13.28 6.06
CA GLN A 533 -9.96 -12.38 6.98
C GLN A 533 -9.31 -12.32 8.36
N THR A 534 -8.83 -13.45 8.93
CA THR A 534 -8.07 -13.43 10.19
C THR A 534 -6.76 -12.66 10.01
N LEU A 535 -5.93 -13.00 9.01
CA LEU A 535 -4.66 -12.30 8.73
C LEU A 535 -4.84 -10.79 8.54
N ARG A 536 -5.89 -10.37 7.82
CA ARG A 536 -6.23 -8.94 7.64
C ARG A 536 -6.65 -8.27 8.95
N ASN A 537 -7.34 -9.00 9.83
CA ASN A 537 -7.72 -8.48 11.15
C ASN A 537 -6.50 -8.41 12.09
N ASP A 538 -5.61 -9.39 12.04
CA ASP A 538 -4.38 -9.44 12.84
C ASP A 538 -3.41 -8.31 12.45
N GLU A 539 -3.17 -8.09 11.15
CA GLU A 539 -2.36 -6.96 10.68
C GLU A 539 -3.06 -5.61 10.93
N ARG A 540 -4.39 -5.55 10.96
CA ARG A 540 -5.10 -4.34 11.43
C ARG A 540 -4.84 -4.08 12.91
N VAL A 541 -4.94 -5.10 13.77
CA VAL A 541 -4.61 -5.00 15.20
C VAL A 541 -3.14 -4.57 15.37
N ARG A 542 -2.23 -5.10 14.55
CA ARG A 542 -0.81 -4.70 14.52
C ARG A 542 -0.62 -3.23 14.13
N VAL A 543 -1.34 -2.74 13.12
CA VAL A 543 -1.32 -1.31 12.74
C VAL A 543 -1.88 -0.43 13.87
N ASP A 544 -2.94 -0.84 14.54
CA ASP A 544 -3.51 -0.10 15.67
C ASP A 544 -2.60 -0.15 16.92
N GLN A 545 -1.84 -1.23 17.14
CA GLN A 545 -0.75 -1.29 18.12
C GLN A 545 0.39 -0.32 17.76
N MET A 546 0.87 -0.30 16.51
CA MET A 546 1.89 0.64 16.05
C MET A 546 1.43 2.10 16.20
N ARG A 547 0.15 2.40 15.94
CA ARG A 547 -0.44 3.74 16.18
C ARG A 547 -0.38 4.13 17.66
N VAL A 548 -0.68 3.21 18.58
CA VAL A 548 -0.55 3.45 20.03
C VAL A 548 0.92 3.65 20.44
N GLU A 549 1.87 2.92 19.84
CA GLU A 549 3.29 3.18 20.07
C GLU A 549 3.76 4.54 19.53
N VAL A 550 3.32 4.92 18.34
CA VAL A 550 3.62 6.24 17.76
C VAL A 550 3.04 7.34 18.63
N ALA A 551 1.79 7.20 19.10
CA ALA A 551 1.17 8.15 20.03
C ALA A 551 1.95 8.29 21.35
N LYS A 552 2.39 7.18 21.95
CA LYS A 552 3.26 7.21 23.15
C LYS A 552 4.61 7.87 22.87
N LYS A 553 5.21 7.62 21.71
CA LYS A 553 6.50 8.22 21.30
C LYS A 553 6.35 9.73 21.02
N THR A 554 5.27 10.18 20.38
CA THR A 554 5.01 11.61 20.17
C THR A 554 4.63 12.32 21.47
N GLU A 555 3.92 11.67 22.39
CA GLU A 555 3.68 12.18 23.74
C GLU A 555 5.00 12.38 24.50
N LEU A 556 5.87 11.36 24.54
CA LEU A 556 7.20 11.46 25.16
C LEU A 556 8.07 12.56 24.53
N VAL A 557 8.05 12.71 23.20
CA VAL A 557 8.72 13.80 22.49
C VAL A 557 8.12 15.16 22.86
N SER A 558 6.79 15.29 22.99
CA SER A 558 6.16 16.53 23.42
C SER A 558 6.54 16.91 24.87
N VAL A 559 6.64 15.92 25.77
CA VAL A 559 7.11 16.13 27.15
C VAL A 559 8.59 16.52 27.18
N ALA A 560 9.43 15.96 26.31
CA ALA A 560 10.83 16.35 26.18
C ALA A 560 10.98 17.77 25.60
N LEU A 561 10.21 18.11 24.57
CA LEU A 561 10.21 19.44 23.94
C LEU A 561 9.68 20.52 24.89
N ASN A 562 8.61 20.24 25.64
CA ASN A 562 8.11 21.13 26.69
C ASN A 562 9.14 21.36 27.80
N LYS A 563 9.97 20.35 28.14
CA LYS A 563 11.09 20.51 29.07
C LYS A 563 12.22 21.34 28.47
N SER A 564 12.57 21.14 27.20
CA SER A 564 13.57 21.96 26.49
C SER A 564 13.14 23.43 26.47
N PHE A 565 11.92 23.69 26.02
CA PHE A 565 11.31 25.02 25.99
C PHE A 565 11.23 25.67 27.39
N TYR A 566 10.92 24.90 28.45
CA TYR A 566 11.00 25.41 29.81
C TYR A 566 12.42 25.86 30.19
N TRP A 567 13.45 25.07 29.88
CA TRP A 567 14.84 25.41 30.18
C TRP A 567 15.37 26.55 29.31
N GLU A 568 14.97 26.63 28.03
CA GLU A 568 15.28 27.73 27.11
C GLU A 568 14.68 29.06 27.62
N ASN A 569 13.39 29.05 28.00
CA ASN A 569 12.76 30.22 28.64
C ASN A 569 13.44 30.57 29.97
N LYS A 570 13.86 29.58 30.77
CA LYS A 570 14.56 29.83 32.04
C LYS A 570 15.95 30.42 31.82
N LEU A 571 16.67 29.96 30.81
CA LEU A 571 17.95 30.51 30.37
C LEU A 571 17.77 31.96 29.92
N ALA A 572 16.85 32.24 29.00
CA ALA A 572 16.56 33.58 28.52
C ALA A 572 16.15 34.55 29.65
N GLN A 573 15.35 34.10 30.62
CA GLN A 573 15.06 34.87 31.83
C GLN A 573 16.33 35.20 32.64
N THR A 574 17.23 34.22 32.85
CA THR A 574 18.49 34.45 33.57
C THR A 574 19.49 35.32 32.79
N GLU A 575 19.50 35.24 31.46
CA GLU A 575 20.32 36.09 30.60
C GLU A 575 19.83 37.54 30.61
N LEU A 576 18.52 37.77 30.55
CA LEU A 576 17.92 39.10 30.72
C LEU A 576 18.23 39.66 32.11
N THR A 577 17.99 38.88 33.18
CA THR A 577 18.31 39.27 34.57
C THR A 577 19.80 39.60 34.72
N ARG A 578 20.68 38.85 34.06
CA ARG A 578 22.13 39.10 34.06
C ARG A 578 22.49 40.36 33.27
N ALA A 579 21.83 40.65 32.15
CA ALA A 579 22.03 41.87 31.39
C ALA A 579 21.60 43.11 32.19
N GLU A 580 20.46 43.04 32.87
CA GLU A 580 19.99 44.06 33.83
C GLU A 580 21.00 44.26 34.97
N GLN A 581 21.49 43.18 35.58
CA GLN A 581 22.52 43.26 36.63
C GLN A 581 23.84 43.86 36.12
N LEU A 582 24.30 43.49 34.92
CA LEU A 582 25.51 44.07 34.32
C LEU A 582 25.33 45.55 33.97
N MET A 583 24.15 45.96 33.51
CA MET A 583 23.83 47.38 33.28
C MET A 583 23.79 48.16 34.61
N ASN A 584 23.18 47.60 35.66
CA ASN A 584 23.16 48.22 36.98
C ASN A 584 24.57 48.34 37.59
N VAL A 585 25.40 47.30 37.49
CA VAL A 585 26.81 47.35 37.89
C VAL A 585 27.57 48.40 37.08
N LYS A 586 27.33 48.50 35.76
CA LYS A 586 27.95 49.54 34.94
C LYS A 586 27.54 50.95 35.40
N MET A 587 26.25 51.20 35.63
CA MET A 587 25.78 52.50 36.12
C MET A 587 26.40 52.86 37.48
N LEU A 588 26.57 51.89 38.39
CA LEU A 588 27.27 52.09 39.66
C LEU A 588 28.77 52.34 39.48
N VAL A 589 29.43 51.74 38.48
CA VAL A 589 30.82 52.05 38.12
C VAL A 589 30.91 53.47 37.55
N ASP A 590 30.04 53.84 36.61
CA ASP A 590 30.00 55.19 36.02
C ASP A 590 29.71 56.26 37.10
N GLU A 591 28.82 55.97 38.06
CA GLU A 591 28.53 56.82 39.22
C GLU A 591 29.74 56.92 40.17
N THR A 592 30.38 55.81 40.54
CA THR A 592 31.57 55.84 41.42
C THR A 592 32.77 56.50 40.74
N GLU A 593 32.94 56.38 39.43
CA GLU A 593 33.90 57.18 38.68
C GLU A 593 33.58 58.68 38.72
N SER A 594 32.32 59.07 38.56
CA SER A 594 31.88 60.47 38.68
C SER A 594 32.14 61.03 40.09
N ASN A 595 31.85 60.24 41.13
CA ASN A 595 32.16 60.57 42.52
C ASN A 595 33.67 60.66 42.78
N VAL A 596 34.49 59.79 42.16
CA VAL A 596 35.96 59.88 42.22
C VAL A 596 36.50 61.10 41.46
N ARG A 597 35.88 61.52 40.35
CA ARG A 597 36.25 62.74 39.61
C ARG A 597 35.96 64.00 40.44
N THR A 598 34.74 64.13 40.97
CA THR A 598 34.36 65.26 41.84
C THR A 598 35.20 65.31 43.12
N LEU A 599 35.48 64.19 43.79
CA LEU A 599 36.39 64.16 44.95
C LEU A 599 37.84 64.56 44.58
N ARG A 600 38.32 64.26 43.36
CA ARG A 600 39.63 64.74 42.87
C ARG A 600 39.62 66.25 42.60
N GLU A 601 38.53 66.80 42.09
CA GLU A 601 38.34 68.24 41.90
C GLU A 601 38.27 68.98 43.25
N GLU A 602 37.56 68.43 44.24
CA GLU A 602 37.55 68.95 45.62
C GLU A 602 38.94 68.86 46.26
N HIS A 603 39.65 67.73 46.15
CA HIS A 603 41.02 67.61 46.64
C HIS A 603 41.95 68.62 45.98
N SER A 604 41.84 68.82 44.66
CA SER A 604 42.60 69.86 43.92
C SER A 604 42.27 71.27 44.42
N ARG A 605 40.98 71.58 44.62
CA ARG A 605 40.50 72.87 45.16
C ARG A 605 41.02 73.13 46.57
N ILE A 606 40.98 72.14 47.45
CA ILE A 606 41.54 72.21 48.81
C ILE A 606 43.06 72.38 48.76
N THR A 607 43.76 71.63 47.91
CA THR A 607 45.21 71.74 47.72
C THR A 607 45.60 73.15 47.26
N ASN A 608 44.85 73.72 46.30
CA ASN A 608 45.08 75.08 45.80
C ASN A 608 44.79 76.14 46.87
N GLU A 609 43.76 75.98 47.69
CA GLU A 609 43.47 76.87 48.83
C GLU A 609 44.56 76.77 49.91
N VAL A 610 45.04 75.57 50.24
CA VAL A 610 46.17 75.35 51.16
C VAL A 610 47.44 76.01 50.60
N ASN A 611 47.75 75.84 49.31
CA ASN A 611 48.89 76.49 48.66
C ASN A 611 48.76 78.03 48.68
N ARG A 612 47.55 78.57 48.47
CA ARG A 612 47.26 80.01 48.61
C ARG A 612 47.50 80.49 50.04
N GLN A 613 47.04 79.76 51.05
CA GLN A 613 47.27 80.07 52.46
C GLN A 613 48.74 79.95 52.85
N GLN A 614 49.48 78.97 52.32
CA GLN A 614 50.93 78.86 52.50
C GLN A 614 51.67 80.04 51.88
N LEU A 615 51.29 80.48 50.67
CA LEU A 615 51.87 81.67 50.03
C LEU A 615 51.58 82.95 50.82
N VAL A 616 50.36 83.12 51.35
CA VAL A 616 50.01 84.24 52.25
C VAL A 616 50.86 84.18 53.53
N ASN A 617 51.00 83.01 54.16
CA ASN A 617 51.86 82.83 55.35
C ASN A 617 53.34 83.09 55.05
N ALA A 618 53.86 82.64 53.90
CA ALA A 618 55.22 82.92 53.46
C ALA A 618 55.45 84.43 53.23
N ASN A 619 54.48 85.12 52.65
CA ASN A 619 54.53 86.57 52.48
C ASN A 619 54.40 87.33 53.81
N LEU A 620 53.64 86.82 54.79
CA LEU A 620 53.59 87.37 56.14
C LEU A 620 54.91 87.14 56.90
N ARG A 621 55.51 85.95 56.79
CA ARG A 621 56.85 85.65 57.34
C ARG A 621 57.91 86.57 56.73
N LYS A 622 57.97 86.72 55.40
CA LYS A 622 58.86 87.68 54.72
C LYS A 622 58.62 89.13 55.15
N LYS A 623 57.36 89.53 55.38
CA LYS A 623 57.06 90.87 55.92
C LYS A 623 57.55 91.07 57.36
N LEU A 624 57.52 90.03 58.20
CA LEU A 624 58.09 90.06 59.55
C LEU A 624 59.62 90.07 59.52
N GLU A 625 60.24 89.27 58.66
CA GLU A 625 61.69 89.20 58.43
C GLU A 625 62.25 90.53 57.90
N VAL A 626 61.56 91.16 56.93
CA VAL A 626 61.86 92.52 56.44
C VAL A 626 61.61 93.59 57.53
N ARG A 627 60.71 93.34 58.49
CA ARG A 627 60.52 94.24 59.65
C ARG A 627 61.64 94.08 60.67
N GLN A 628 62.06 92.85 60.98
CA GLN A 628 63.15 92.55 61.90
C GLN A 628 64.50 93.06 61.37
N SER A 629 64.82 92.81 60.11
CA SER A 629 66.04 93.35 59.47
C SER A 629 66.05 94.89 59.40
N LYS A 630 64.88 95.55 59.34
CA LYS A 630 64.75 97.01 59.48
C LYS A 630 64.89 97.55 60.91
N MET A 631 64.81 96.71 61.94
CA MET A 631 65.01 97.12 63.34
C MET A 631 66.49 97.20 63.73
N GLY A 632 67.38 96.70 62.85
CA GLY A 632 68.82 96.63 63.12
C GLY A 632 69.24 95.38 63.88
N VAL A 633 70.56 95.21 64.01
CA VAL A 633 71.21 94.09 64.68
C VAL A 633 72.23 94.67 65.66
N ASP A 634 72.26 94.17 66.90
CA ASP A 634 73.19 94.61 67.93
C ASP A 634 74.60 94.03 67.73
N GLU A 635 75.59 94.54 68.47
CA GLU A 635 76.99 94.10 68.39
C GLU A 635 77.17 92.59 68.67
N ASP A 636 76.22 91.96 69.38
CA ASP A 636 76.12 90.51 69.63
C ASP A 636 75.35 89.71 68.52
N GLY A 637 75.07 90.31 67.36
CA GLY A 637 74.48 89.60 66.21
C GLY A 637 73.00 89.22 66.35
N LYS A 638 72.28 89.79 67.33
CA LYS A 638 70.83 89.56 67.57
C LYS A 638 70.01 90.75 67.06
N PRO A 639 68.82 90.52 66.47
CA PRO A 639 67.96 91.61 66.02
C PRO A 639 67.47 92.42 67.23
N LEU A 640 67.46 93.76 67.12
CA LEU A 640 66.94 94.59 68.20
C LEU A 640 65.41 94.45 68.29
N ASP A 641 64.92 94.24 69.51
CA ASP A 641 63.51 94.42 69.83
C ASP A 641 63.25 95.90 70.17
N GLN A 642 62.00 96.34 70.07
CA GLN A 642 61.63 97.72 70.38
C GLN A 642 61.95 98.08 71.85
N THR A 643 61.99 97.07 72.73
CA THR A 643 62.37 97.22 74.14
C THR A 643 63.85 97.59 74.34
N THR A 644 64.80 97.05 73.55
CA THR A 644 66.24 97.33 73.75
C THR A 644 66.65 98.70 73.24
N ILE A 645 66.04 99.19 72.16
CA ILE A 645 66.24 100.56 71.64
C ILE A 645 65.79 101.58 72.69
N ILE A 646 64.60 101.39 73.28
CA ILE A 646 64.06 102.26 74.34
C ILE A 646 64.94 102.19 75.61
N GLY A 647 65.40 100.99 75.99
CA GLY A 647 66.29 100.79 77.14
C GLY A 647 67.64 101.50 77.00
N ARG A 648 68.27 101.42 75.81
CA ARG A 648 69.56 102.07 75.55
C ARG A 648 69.44 103.60 75.56
N ALA A 649 68.38 104.15 74.97
CA ALA A 649 68.08 105.58 75.03
C ALA A 649 67.80 106.09 76.46
N ALA A 650 67.19 105.27 77.31
CA ALA A 650 66.96 105.60 78.72
C ALA A 650 68.28 105.64 79.53
N LEU A 651 69.18 104.68 79.31
CA LEU A 651 70.51 104.65 79.95
C LEU A 651 71.38 105.83 79.51
N GLU A 652 71.34 106.21 78.24
CA GLU A 652 72.11 107.35 77.73
C GLU A 652 71.58 108.69 78.28
N LYS A 653 70.26 108.82 78.48
CA LYS A 653 69.66 109.94 79.23
C LYS A 653 70.14 109.96 80.68
N GLN A 654 70.15 108.83 81.38
CA GLN A 654 70.60 108.77 82.77
C GLN A 654 72.08 109.18 82.90
N ARG A 655 72.95 108.70 82.01
CA ARG A 655 74.36 109.10 81.98
C ARG A 655 74.53 110.61 81.78
N LEU A 656 73.71 111.24 80.92
CA LEU A 656 73.73 112.70 80.74
C LEU A 656 73.24 113.47 81.98
N GLU A 657 72.32 112.90 82.77
CA GLU A 657 71.87 113.47 84.05
C GLU A 657 72.94 113.32 85.15
N GLU A 658 73.72 112.24 85.13
CA GLU A 658 74.89 112.02 86.00
C GLU A 658 76.07 112.95 85.64
N GLU A 659 76.40 113.08 84.35
CA GLU A 659 77.42 114.04 83.87
C GLU A 659 77.00 115.50 84.14
N GLY A 660 75.71 115.81 83.98
CA GLY A 660 75.12 117.10 84.37
C GLY A 660 75.23 117.38 85.87
N SER A 661 75.00 116.37 86.72
CA SER A 661 75.13 116.48 88.17
C SER A 661 76.59 116.69 88.61
N ALA A 662 77.53 115.97 88.01
CA ALA A 662 78.98 116.14 88.27
C ALA A 662 79.51 117.50 87.76
N LEU A 663 78.90 118.08 86.73
CA LEU A 663 79.15 119.48 86.34
C LEU A 663 78.51 120.47 87.33
N HIS A 664 77.33 120.17 87.87
CA HIS A 664 76.69 121.00 88.89
C HIS A 664 77.49 121.06 90.21
N GLU A 665 78.06 119.94 90.65
CA GLU A 665 78.92 119.89 91.84
C GLU A 665 80.23 120.69 91.63
N LYS A 666 80.82 120.61 90.43
CA LYS A 666 81.95 121.48 90.04
C LYS A 666 81.55 122.96 89.98
N ILE A 667 80.31 123.27 89.58
CA ILE A 667 79.77 124.64 89.63
C ILE A 667 79.59 125.10 91.08
N GLU A 668 79.13 124.26 92.01
CA GLU A 668 79.02 124.62 93.43
C GLU A 668 80.39 124.78 94.11
N ALA A 669 81.37 123.93 93.81
CA ALA A 669 82.75 124.13 94.25
C ALA A 669 83.31 125.47 93.74
N ARG A 670 83.06 125.81 92.47
CA ARG A 670 83.40 127.14 91.92
C ARG A 670 82.56 128.27 92.52
N ARG A 671 81.32 128.05 92.97
CA ARG A 671 80.50 129.05 93.71
C ARG A 671 81.00 129.26 95.14
N ALA A 672 81.56 128.25 95.79
CA ALA A 672 82.22 128.39 97.09
C ALA A 672 83.56 129.16 96.98
N GLU A 673 84.30 128.98 95.90
CA GLU A 673 85.44 129.85 95.56
C GLU A 673 84.98 131.26 95.20
N VAL A 674 83.96 131.39 94.34
CA VAL A 674 83.41 132.68 93.91
C VAL A 674 82.84 133.46 95.09
N THR A 675 82.21 132.86 96.10
CA THR A 675 81.75 133.59 97.30
C THR A 675 82.89 134.05 98.22
N LYS A 676 84.05 133.35 98.22
CA LYS A 676 85.29 133.88 98.83
C LYS A 676 85.86 135.04 98.02
N TYR A 677 85.88 134.93 96.68
CA TYR A 677 86.29 136.03 95.83
C TYR A 677 85.31 137.20 95.89
N GLU A 678 84.00 136.99 96.00
CA GLU A 678 82.98 138.03 96.13
C GLU A 678 83.14 138.82 97.41
N LYS A 679 83.47 138.20 98.56
CA LYS A 679 83.83 138.96 99.77
C LYS A 679 85.11 139.81 99.61
N MET A 680 85.99 139.46 98.68
CA MET A 680 87.19 140.23 98.32
C MET A 680 86.95 141.22 97.16
N VAL A 681 85.92 140.97 96.35
CA VAL A 681 85.56 141.69 95.12
C VAL A 681 84.40 142.65 95.35
N GLU A 682 83.61 142.51 96.41
CA GLU A 682 82.65 143.51 96.91
C GLU A 682 83.41 144.71 97.50
N ALA A 683 84.58 144.46 98.11
CA ALA A 683 85.57 145.48 98.47
C ALA A 683 86.28 146.15 97.26
N PHE A 684 86.17 145.59 96.04
CA PHE A 684 86.77 146.13 94.81
C PHE A 684 85.74 146.64 93.77
N LYS A 685 84.50 146.13 93.77
CA LYS A 685 83.39 146.56 92.90
C LYS A 685 82.73 147.85 93.39
N SER A 686 82.88 148.18 94.67
CA SER A 686 82.66 149.54 95.18
C SER A 686 83.60 150.58 94.54
N ALA A 687 84.76 150.16 94.04
CA ALA A 687 85.77 151.03 93.44
C ALA A 687 85.77 151.06 91.90
N ASN A 688 85.31 150.01 91.21
CA ASN A 688 85.36 149.92 89.74
C ASN A 688 84.07 149.43 89.08
N ALA A 689 82.97 150.16 89.32
CA ALA A 689 81.78 150.15 88.48
C ALA A 689 82.00 150.93 87.16
N ALA A 690 83.10 150.68 86.45
CA ALA A 690 83.52 151.39 85.23
C ALA A 690 84.08 150.42 84.16
N ALA A 691 83.55 150.51 82.93
CA ALA A 691 83.78 149.64 81.74
C ALA A 691 83.39 148.14 81.94
N LYS A 692 82.51 147.45 81.17
CA LYS A 692 81.95 147.44 79.79
C LYS A 692 82.68 146.60 78.69
N ALA A 693 82.18 145.36 78.50
CA ALA A 693 81.66 144.76 77.23
C ALA A 693 82.54 143.91 76.23
N LYS A 694 81.84 143.01 75.47
CA LYS A 694 82.22 142.13 74.29
C LYS A 694 82.89 140.76 74.61
N ASN A 695 82.85 139.65 73.80
CA ASN A 695 82.33 139.34 72.41
C ASN A 695 81.91 137.82 72.16
N ARG A 696 81.83 137.27 70.90
CA ARG A 696 81.20 135.95 70.46
C ARG A 696 81.88 135.18 69.25
N GLY A 697 81.69 133.84 69.07
CA GLY A 697 81.46 133.08 67.76
C GLY A 697 82.51 132.06 67.12
N GLY A 698 82.10 131.01 66.32
CA GLY A 698 82.99 130.14 65.45
C GLY A 698 82.42 128.83 64.75
N HIS A 699 83.06 128.26 63.67
CA HIS A 699 82.53 127.37 62.55
C HIS A 699 83.39 126.09 62.18
N SER A 700 83.12 125.05 61.31
CA SER A 700 82.01 124.53 60.41
C SER A 700 82.02 122.96 60.10
N ALA A 701 81.88 122.41 58.85
CA ALA A 701 81.48 120.99 58.49
C ALA A 701 81.87 120.41 57.06
N GLN A 702 81.62 119.10 56.70
CA GLN A 702 81.95 118.40 55.40
C GLN A 702 81.14 117.09 55.01
N THR A 703 80.83 116.83 53.69
CA THR A 703 80.31 115.55 53.07
C THR A 703 80.42 115.53 51.50
N GLU A 704 80.75 114.42 50.80
CA GLU A 704 80.28 114.13 49.38
C GLU A 704 80.55 112.70 48.78
N GLU A 705 81.37 111.82 49.37
CA GLU A 705 81.95 110.66 48.61
C GLU A 705 81.02 109.46 48.26
N LEU A 706 79.85 109.30 48.89
CA LEU A 706 79.13 108.00 48.94
C LEU A 706 78.34 107.59 47.66
N ARG A 707 78.53 108.26 46.52
CA ARG A 707 77.62 108.16 45.35
C ARG A 707 78.11 107.34 44.15
N GLN A 708 79.36 106.87 44.12
CA GLN A 708 79.95 106.29 42.90
C GLN A 708 79.99 104.76 42.81
N SER A 709 79.87 104.01 43.91
CA SER A 709 79.95 102.53 43.89
C SER A 709 78.71 101.85 43.27
N LEU A 710 77.53 102.44 43.46
CA LEU A 710 76.20 101.86 43.15
C LEU A 710 75.86 101.68 41.65
N ARG A 711 76.83 101.79 40.73
CA ARG A 711 76.63 101.58 39.29
C ARG A 711 77.32 100.33 38.73
N ALA A 712 78.21 99.67 39.47
CA ALA A 712 78.94 98.50 38.96
C ALA A 712 78.14 97.18 39.05
N ASP A 713 77.23 97.06 40.03
CA ASP A 713 76.57 95.80 40.37
C ASP A 713 75.40 95.40 39.43
N VAL A 714 74.95 96.32 38.57
CA VAL A 714 73.78 96.10 37.68
C VAL A 714 74.16 95.26 36.46
N ASP A 715 75.25 95.61 35.78
CA ASP A 715 75.68 94.98 34.52
C ASP A 715 76.05 93.49 34.68
N ALA A 716 76.39 93.06 35.89
CA ALA A 716 76.75 91.67 36.20
C ALA A 716 75.56 90.69 36.14
N LEU A 717 74.33 91.17 36.31
CA LEU A 717 73.14 90.30 36.42
C LEU A 717 72.59 89.86 35.06
N GLU A 718 72.57 90.74 34.05
CA GLU A 718 71.94 90.45 32.75
C GLU A 718 72.61 89.30 32.00
N ALA A 719 73.93 89.16 32.13
CA ALA A 719 74.71 88.07 31.53
C ALA A 719 74.18 86.68 31.92
N THR A 720 73.64 86.53 33.14
CA THR A 720 73.22 85.23 33.69
C THR A 720 71.93 84.70 33.05
N GLN A 721 70.98 85.56 32.69
CA GLN A 721 69.71 85.14 32.09
C GLN A 721 69.89 84.52 30.70
N SER A 722 70.84 85.03 29.91
CA SER A 722 71.11 84.58 28.54
C SER A 722 71.40 83.06 28.45
N ARG A 723 72.05 82.49 29.48
CA ARG A 723 72.49 81.09 29.53
C ARG A 723 71.32 80.11 29.62
N LEU A 724 70.35 80.38 30.50
CA LEU A 724 69.19 79.50 30.76
C LEU A 724 68.24 79.35 29.56
N THR A 725 68.23 80.33 28.63
CA THR A 725 67.37 80.28 27.43
C THR A 725 67.85 79.29 26.37
N LYS A 726 69.15 78.94 26.35
CA LYS A 726 69.72 77.97 25.40
C LYS A 726 69.47 76.53 25.83
N GLU A 727 69.59 76.26 27.13
CA GLU A 727 69.38 74.95 27.75
C GLU A 727 67.92 74.46 27.61
N ASN A 728 66.96 75.39 27.53
CA ASN A 728 65.54 75.09 27.28
C ASN A 728 65.22 74.71 25.81
N ARG A 729 66.15 74.85 24.85
CA ARG A 729 65.92 74.43 23.44
C ARG A 729 66.19 72.94 23.22
N SER A 730 67.33 72.42 23.69
CA SER A 730 67.71 71.01 23.50
C SER A 730 66.68 70.03 24.09
N MET A 731 66.14 70.34 25.27
CA MET A 731 65.08 69.54 25.91
C MET A 731 63.80 69.43 25.06
N ARG A 732 63.50 70.42 24.22
CA ARG A 732 62.33 70.40 23.32
C ARG A 732 62.57 69.61 22.03
N GLU A 733 63.82 69.35 21.67
CA GLU A 733 64.18 68.55 20.49
C GLU A 733 64.21 67.05 20.84
N ALA A 734 64.76 66.70 22.01
CA ALA A 734 64.68 65.33 22.55
C ALA A 734 63.23 64.83 22.69
N ALA A 735 62.31 65.69 23.13
CA ALA A 735 60.88 65.37 23.25
C ALA A 735 60.22 65.00 21.91
N LYS A 736 60.68 65.56 20.78
CA LYS A 736 60.13 65.23 19.45
C LYS A 736 60.57 63.85 18.96
N PHE A 737 61.82 63.47 19.21
CA PHE A 737 62.36 62.16 18.81
C PHE A 737 61.62 61.00 19.50
N ASN A 738 61.39 61.11 20.82
CA ASN A 738 60.65 60.08 21.57
C ASN A 738 59.19 59.92 21.09
N ASN A 739 58.56 61.01 20.65
CA ASN A 739 57.18 60.95 20.14
C ASN A 739 57.11 60.22 18.77
N GLN A 740 58.16 60.32 17.95
CA GLN A 740 58.25 59.56 16.69
C GLN A 740 58.49 58.06 16.93
N GLN A 741 59.26 57.68 17.96
CA GLN A 741 59.43 56.28 18.38
C GLN A 741 58.09 55.64 18.83
N LEU A 742 57.30 56.36 19.65
CA LEU A 742 55.97 55.90 20.08
C LEU A 742 55.02 55.68 18.89
N SER A 743 55.08 56.55 17.88
CA SER A 743 54.26 56.41 16.66
C SER A 743 54.59 55.15 15.85
N SER A 744 55.85 54.69 15.79
CA SER A 744 56.18 53.45 15.08
C SER A 744 55.79 52.19 15.84
N ILE A 745 55.87 52.23 17.19
CA ILE A 745 55.43 51.12 18.04
C ILE A 745 53.91 50.92 17.94
N SER A 746 53.13 52.02 17.89
CA SER A 746 51.67 51.94 17.65
C SER A 746 51.34 51.21 16.35
N ALA A 747 51.97 51.58 15.24
CA ALA A 747 51.72 50.97 13.93
C ALA A 747 52.10 49.47 13.88
N GLN A 748 53.11 49.04 14.65
CA GLN A 748 53.46 47.63 14.77
C GLN A 748 52.43 46.83 15.59
N LEU A 749 51.80 47.46 16.59
CA LEU A 749 50.73 46.86 17.38
C LEU A 749 49.47 46.62 16.52
N ASP A 750 49.09 47.59 15.69
CA ASP A 750 47.91 47.47 14.82
C ASP A 750 48.05 46.34 13.78
N VAL A 751 49.26 46.11 13.25
CA VAL A 751 49.56 44.97 12.38
C VAL A 751 49.42 43.63 13.13
N LYS A 752 49.92 43.53 14.36
CA LYS A 752 49.75 42.34 15.21
C LYS A 752 48.27 42.05 15.50
N MET A 753 47.48 43.09 15.79
CA MET A 753 46.03 42.99 15.97
C MET A 753 45.26 42.65 14.68
N ALA A 754 45.89 42.71 13.51
CA ALA A 754 45.33 42.19 12.26
C ALA A 754 45.68 40.71 12.06
N GLU A 755 46.93 40.32 12.30
CA GLU A 755 47.39 38.92 12.23
C GLU A 755 46.58 37.99 13.16
N GLU A 756 46.32 38.40 14.41
CA GLU A 756 45.52 37.60 15.35
C GLU A 756 44.06 37.41 14.90
N ARG A 757 43.45 38.44 14.30
CA ARG A 757 42.08 38.33 13.75
C ARG A 757 42.01 37.38 12.56
N GLN A 758 43.06 37.35 11.74
CA GLN A 758 43.14 36.48 10.56
C GLN A 758 43.36 35.01 10.97
N LEU A 759 44.26 34.75 11.94
CA LEU A 759 44.42 33.45 12.58
C LEU A 759 43.14 32.96 13.28
N GLY A 760 42.36 33.87 13.89
CA GLY A 760 41.06 33.55 14.47
C GLY A 760 40.05 33.04 13.45
N ALA A 761 40.00 33.66 12.26
CA ALA A 761 39.12 33.23 11.17
C ALA A 761 39.52 31.85 10.62
N ASP A 762 40.81 31.60 10.36
CA ASP A 762 41.31 30.31 9.90
C ASP A 762 40.99 29.16 10.89
N LEU A 763 41.07 29.45 12.20
CA LEU A 763 40.75 28.51 13.26
C LEU A 763 39.26 28.10 13.28
N ASP A 764 38.35 29.03 13.01
CA ASP A 764 36.91 28.74 12.94
C ASP A 764 36.52 28.05 11.62
N ASP A 765 37.19 28.38 10.52
CA ASP A 765 37.02 27.70 9.23
C ASP A 765 37.49 26.22 9.29
N LEU A 766 38.56 25.94 10.06
CA LEU A 766 39.00 24.59 10.41
C LEU A 766 37.98 23.84 11.28
N LYS A 767 37.37 24.50 12.29
CA LYS A 767 36.29 23.91 13.10
C LYS A 767 35.06 23.59 12.23
N ALA A 768 34.71 24.44 11.27
CA ALA A 768 33.60 24.21 10.35
C ALA A 768 33.84 22.97 9.46
N LYS A 769 35.05 22.83 8.90
CA LYS A 769 35.46 21.64 8.11
C LYS A 769 35.38 20.37 8.95
N ARG A 770 35.98 20.35 10.14
CA ARG A 770 35.96 19.22 11.10
C ARG A 770 34.54 18.82 11.52
N ARG A 771 33.62 19.79 11.69
CA ARG A 771 32.19 19.52 11.96
C ARG A 771 31.50 18.87 10.75
N SER A 772 31.79 19.30 9.53
CA SER A 772 31.23 18.69 8.31
C SER A 772 31.68 17.24 8.10
N GLU A 773 32.90 16.91 8.51
CA GLU A 773 33.47 15.56 8.47
C GLU A 773 32.82 14.65 9.52
N LEU A 774 32.63 15.15 10.75
CA LEU A 774 31.90 14.44 11.81
C LEU A 774 30.44 14.14 11.42
N VAL A 775 29.76 15.07 10.74
CA VAL A 775 28.40 14.82 10.22
C VAL A 775 28.42 13.69 9.17
N LYS A 776 29.36 13.73 8.21
CA LYS A 776 29.51 12.67 7.19
C LYS A 776 29.80 11.30 7.82
N ALA A 777 30.69 11.25 8.81
CA ALA A 777 31.00 10.02 9.55
C ALA A 777 29.76 9.47 10.26
N ASN A 778 29.00 10.32 10.97
CA ASN A 778 27.77 9.91 11.65
C ASN A 778 26.70 9.41 10.67
N THR A 779 26.56 10.01 9.48
CA THR A 779 25.63 9.50 8.45
C THR A 779 26.06 8.14 7.88
N ALA A 780 27.37 7.88 7.75
CA ALA A 780 27.87 6.57 7.32
C ALA A 780 27.64 5.49 8.39
N VAL A 781 27.86 5.82 9.67
CA VAL A 781 27.57 4.91 10.80
C VAL A 781 26.07 4.60 10.90
N ALA A 782 25.20 5.60 10.67
CA ALA A 782 23.75 5.38 10.63
C ALA A 782 23.33 4.43 9.50
N ALA A 783 23.86 4.61 8.28
CA ALA A 783 23.59 3.72 7.15
C ALA A 783 24.05 2.27 7.43
N ALA A 784 25.26 2.09 7.96
CA ALA A 784 25.78 0.77 8.34
C ALA A 784 24.95 0.10 9.45
N SER A 785 24.37 0.87 10.37
CA SER A 785 23.46 0.37 11.41
C SER A 785 22.11 -0.08 10.83
N GLU A 786 21.60 0.60 9.80
CA GLU A 786 20.39 0.19 9.09
C GLU A 786 20.62 -1.10 8.27
N GLU A 787 21.75 -1.22 7.57
CA GLU A 787 22.12 -2.46 6.88
C GLU A 787 22.30 -3.63 7.83
N PHE A 788 22.98 -3.44 8.97
CA PHE A 788 23.11 -4.46 10.02
C PHE A 788 21.74 -4.91 10.55
N SER A 789 20.80 -3.97 10.72
CA SER A 789 19.43 -4.27 11.13
C SER A 789 18.65 -5.08 10.08
N ARG A 790 18.86 -4.81 8.78
CA ARG A 790 18.27 -5.61 7.69
C ARG A 790 18.84 -7.02 7.62
N VAL A 791 20.15 -7.20 7.86
CA VAL A 791 20.79 -8.53 7.92
C VAL A 791 20.23 -9.35 9.09
N MET A 792 20.06 -8.74 10.27
CA MET A 792 19.43 -9.41 11.42
C MET A 792 17.99 -9.88 11.12
N GLN A 793 17.16 -9.06 10.46
CA GLN A 793 15.78 -9.44 10.13
C GLN A 793 15.65 -10.59 9.12
N VAL A 794 16.72 -10.94 8.39
CA VAL A 794 16.76 -12.14 7.53
C VAL A 794 17.15 -13.40 8.33
N SER A 795 17.83 -13.24 9.47
CA SER A 795 18.27 -14.36 10.33
C SER A 795 17.11 -15.11 10.98
N ASP A 796 16.03 -14.42 11.36
CA ASP A 796 14.89 -15.00 12.10
C ASP A 796 13.98 -15.93 11.26
N LYS A 797 14.37 -16.30 10.04
CA LYS A 797 13.54 -17.06 9.08
C LYS A 797 14.23 -18.24 8.38
N MET A 798 15.36 -18.74 8.90
CA MET A 798 15.98 -19.99 8.42
C MET A 798 16.19 -21.02 9.54
N PRO A 799 15.98 -22.32 9.27
CA PRO A 799 16.21 -23.39 10.24
C PRO A 799 17.71 -23.59 10.55
N GLU A 800 17.99 -24.14 11.74
CA GLU A 800 19.24 -23.96 12.50
C GLU A 800 20.54 -24.51 11.88
N THR A 801 20.49 -25.23 10.76
CA THR A 801 21.62 -26.06 10.28
C THR A 801 22.58 -25.37 9.29
N VAL A 802 22.32 -24.14 8.85
CA VAL A 802 23.20 -23.42 7.87
C VAL A 802 23.97 -22.23 8.49
N GLY A 803 23.53 -21.71 9.64
CA GLY A 803 24.00 -20.44 10.21
C GLY A 803 25.49 -20.36 10.60
N ARG A 804 26.23 -21.47 10.67
CA ARG A 804 27.63 -21.49 11.14
C ARG A 804 28.71 -21.21 10.08
N TYR A 805 28.41 -21.28 8.77
CA TYR A 805 29.47 -21.26 7.75
C TYR A 805 29.59 -19.95 6.93
N VAL A 806 28.55 -19.12 6.89
CA VAL A 806 28.56 -17.87 6.07
C VAL A 806 29.05 -16.66 6.87
N VAL A 807 28.60 -16.52 8.13
CA VAL A 807 28.84 -15.32 8.97
C VAL A 807 30.35 -15.05 9.23
N SER A 808 31.18 -16.10 9.27
CA SER A 808 32.60 -15.98 9.64
C SER A 808 33.44 -15.17 8.64
N ASN A 809 33.15 -15.22 7.34
CA ASN A 809 34.04 -14.65 6.32
C ASN A 809 33.71 -13.19 5.94
N GLN A 810 32.45 -12.75 6.08
CA GLN A 810 32.06 -11.38 5.72
C GLN A 810 32.25 -10.39 6.89
N CYS A 811 31.96 -10.78 8.13
CA CYS A 811 32.25 -9.92 9.29
C CYS A 811 33.75 -9.64 9.48
N MET A 812 34.61 -10.62 9.18
CA MET A 812 36.07 -10.49 9.28
C MET A 812 36.69 -9.59 8.19
N ALA A 813 35.96 -9.30 7.10
CA ALA A 813 36.40 -8.33 6.10
C ALA A 813 36.17 -6.88 6.58
N VAL A 814 34.96 -6.59 7.09
CA VAL A 814 34.59 -5.25 7.59
C VAL A 814 35.43 -4.86 8.81
N LEU A 815 35.66 -5.78 9.75
CA LEU A 815 36.50 -5.49 10.93
C LEU A 815 37.97 -5.17 10.57
N ARG A 816 38.49 -5.69 9.45
CA ARG A 816 39.85 -5.36 8.98
C ARG A 816 39.95 -3.99 8.31
N SER A 817 38.92 -3.52 7.60
CA SER A 817 38.93 -2.16 7.05
C SER A 817 38.87 -1.11 8.16
N VAL A 818 37.96 -1.28 9.13
CA VAL A 818 37.81 -0.37 10.28
C VAL A 818 39.09 -0.32 11.14
N ALA A 819 39.80 -1.44 11.31
CA ALA A 819 41.09 -1.46 12.00
C ALA A 819 42.18 -0.67 11.25
N SER A 820 42.27 -0.80 9.92
CA SER A 820 43.30 -0.13 9.11
C SER A 820 43.14 1.39 9.07
N ASP A 821 41.92 1.91 9.09
CA ASP A 821 41.67 3.36 9.16
C ASP A 821 41.79 3.92 10.58
N ALA A 822 41.66 3.09 11.62
CA ALA A 822 41.96 3.48 13.00
C ALA A 822 43.47 3.68 13.25
N GLU A 823 44.35 2.86 12.64
CA GLU A 823 45.81 3.03 12.74
C GLU A 823 46.29 4.35 12.10
N LYS A 824 45.71 4.74 10.95
CA LYS A 824 46.01 6.04 10.30
C LYS A 824 45.69 7.24 11.20
N LEU A 825 44.70 7.11 12.08
CA LEU A 825 44.30 8.14 13.05
C LEU A 825 45.15 8.16 14.34
N GLN A 826 46.04 7.19 14.56
CA GLN A 826 46.98 7.22 15.69
C GLN A 826 48.33 7.87 15.37
N LEU A 827 48.75 7.87 14.10
CA LEU A 827 50.04 8.42 13.67
C LEU A 827 50.21 9.93 13.93
N ASP A 828 49.11 10.69 13.99
CA ASP A 828 49.15 12.15 14.22
C ASP A 828 49.22 12.53 15.72
N LYS A 829 49.27 11.57 16.65
CA LYS A 829 49.53 11.88 18.07
C LYS A 829 51.00 12.24 18.35
N GLY A 830 51.93 11.87 17.48
CA GLY A 830 53.37 12.16 17.63
C GLY A 830 53.74 13.65 17.56
N SER A 831 52.79 14.53 17.24
CA SER A 831 52.97 15.98 17.14
C SER A 831 52.71 16.74 18.46
N HIS A 832 51.95 16.17 19.41
CA HIS A 832 51.49 16.91 20.60
C HIS A 832 52.46 16.86 21.79
N ASP A 833 53.19 15.75 21.97
CA ASP A 833 54.09 15.54 23.11
C ASP A 833 55.37 16.41 23.10
N ARG A 834 55.53 17.31 22.12
CA ARG A 834 56.64 18.28 22.04
C ARG A 834 56.32 19.68 22.58
N LEU A 835 55.07 19.96 22.98
CA LEU A 835 54.65 21.29 23.44
C LEU A 835 54.30 21.39 24.94
N VAL A 836 54.26 20.27 25.67
CA VAL A 836 53.90 20.24 27.10
C VAL A 836 55.13 20.34 28.03
N ALA A 837 56.35 20.19 27.50
CA ALA A 837 57.58 20.09 28.29
C ALA A 837 58.30 21.43 28.61
N ALA A 838 57.60 22.58 28.54
CA ALA A 838 58.23 23.91 28.55
C ALA A 838 57.60 24.95 29.51
N THR A 839 56.68 24.56 30.40
CA THR A 839 55.97 25.51 31.31
C THR A 839 55.94 25.06 32.77
N THR A 840 57.02 24.44 33.25
CA THR A 840 57.30 24.29 34.69
C THR A 840 58.80 24.40 34.97
N VAL A 841 59.22 25.54 35.53
CA VAL A 841 60.45 25.86 36.31
C VAL A 841 60.85 27.32 36.01
N GLU A 842 61.10 28.09 37.08
CA GLU A 842 61.35 29.55 37.14
C GLU A 842 60.19 30.44 36.63
#